data_AF-A0A0Q8KDZ9-F1
#
_entry.id   AF-A0A0Q8KDZ9-F1
#
_cell.length_a   1.000
_cell.length_b   1.000
_cell.length_c   1.000
_cell.angle_alpha   90.00
_cell.angle_beta   90.00
_cell.angle_gamma   90.00
#
_symmetry.space_group_name_H-M   'P 1'
#
loop_
_entity.id
_entity.type
_entity.pdbx_description
1 polymer ?
#
loop_
_entity_poly.entity_id
_entity_poly.type
_entity_poly.pdbx_seq_one_letter_code
_entity_poly.pdbx_strand_id
1 'polypeptide(L)'
;MTSIQIDIKDGLSSSTAIKGPCRVTTTANIALVGEQTIDGVAVVTGDRVLVKDQTTASDNGIWICDTGNWRRSKDFNKTKDVVKGTQILITSGTLYASSGWYLSSPDPISIGSSNLVLTQNVLLNAAQLIALEAAAEASANAAVAAETAAETAQGGAEDARDEALAAALAANGTVPVANRTALKALSTPTKKTAIIYAEGGRNGTFAFTSGDLSALVTSDPLEGIYVAPASAPTGASGAWVRLAGWLVQGADARWWGATNDYNPTTKAGTSIHTAVNAAFAVVPWVVLPAGPMLLSDKITLDATGLNPKKLTGADRRSSLVYMNSGFNLAATAALNLTGTPSNDTELHTLRNFTVICQDQPDDPNIANYVHYPPVISCVDQSNVNFSKLHIREAYIGIDMTGNCGGMDMSDIELSAYFKGIKVDGSTNSVKIDKLMWWPYGFPQTANKRAVYATARGLEMFRCDDFHLSNSLMFGSTQALYMSSSGLGSTFGTAVNVDFDDRGGLVMTAGALFASSCYFTLGKTDSQLVNQSGGVLAITSSQFGVAAQSAIGKAIQITGGEFQLTGSHVNCGNFDDNIISATNASSVMIGGNKFVRTDAITYANPVIIASGTGLRATIVGNQANTFASGSSEFVRIGGSMSGVVAHNDTPFSGAVGWTYTGNQLLPNVIFANNTGRNGNRSETISVLAADRAGADVATVQNVFASTEDELTVDAETTYEFEAQYMLSRAAGTTSHTFATLFGGTATITTIDYIAEISNPTGDVLSALQSLHVTAATAAVLTAANTSATEYIICKLRGVFRVSTAGTVIPQFQYSAAPGGAPTIKRNSFFKVKPIGLRTMVANGAWS
;
A
#
# COMPACT_ATOMS: atom_id res chain seq x y z
N MET A 1 39.52 53.81 30.79
CA MET A 1 38.17 53.52 30.26
C MET A 1 37.25 54.63 30.72
N THR A 2 36.77 55.48 29.82
CA THR A 2 35.77 56.52 30.14
C THR A 2 34.51 55.86 30.67
N SER A 3 34.08 56.23 31.88
CA SER A 3 32.85 55.70 32.49
C SER A 3 31.66 55.96 31.57
N ILE A 4 30.80 54.97 31.37
CA ILE A 4 29.48 55.16 30.76
C ILE A 4 28.74 56.20 31.58
N GLN A 5 28.50 57.38 31.00
CA GLN A 5 27.76 58.45 31.65
C GLN A 5 26.27 58.07 31.62
N ILE A 6 25.73 57.52 32.71
CA ILE A 6 24.32 57.12 32.79
C ILE A 6 23.46 58.39 32.90
N ASP A 7 22.89 58.82 31.78
CA ASP A 7 21.84 59.85 31.75
C ASP A 7 20.47 59.15 31.82
N ILE A 8 19.81 59.25 32.97
CA ILE A 8 18.48 58.66 33.20
C ILE A 8 17.38 59.33 32.38
N LYS A 9 17.57 60.58 31.91
CA LYS A 9 16.58 61.30 31.10
C LYS A 9 16.68 60.91 29.62
N ASP A 10 17.89 60.77 29.10
CA ASP A 10 18.13 60.38 27.71
C ASP A 10 18.33 58.85 27.51
N GLY A 11 18.38 58.06 28.59
CA GLY A 11 18.39 56.58 28.54
C GLY A 11 19.73 55.94 28.16
N LEU A 12 20.87 56.57 28.49
CA LEU A 12 22.20 56.15 28.02
C LEU A 12 22.71 54.85 28.70
N SER A 13 22.09 53.70 28.37
CA SER A 13 22.58 52.35 28.67
C SER A 13 22.54 51.51 27.39
N SER A 14 23.62 51.53 26.61
CA SER A 14 23.69 50.89 25.28
C SER A 14 23.93 49.38 25.32
N SER A 15 24.06 48.75 26.50
CA SER A 15 24.36 47.31 26.63
C SER A 15 23.13 46.42 26.64
N THR A 16 21.92 46.99 26.71
CA THR A 16 20.65 46.25 26.73
C THR A 16 19.71 46.82 25.67
N ALA A 17 19.06 45.95 24.88
CA ALA A 17 18.10 46.33 23.84
C ALA A 17 16.74 46.78 24.44
N ILE A 18 16.77 47.62 25.47
CA ILE A 18 15.61 48.21 26.16
C ILE A 18 15.89 49.70 26.33
N LYS A 19 14.94 50.55 25.97
CA LYS A 19 15.08 52.02 25.97
C LYS A 19 14.34 52.68 27.12
N GLY A 20 14.75 53.90 27.43
CA GLY A 20 14.03 54.73 28.40
C GLY A 20 12.56 54.91 27.96
N PRO A 21 11.60 54.84 28.89
CA PRO A 21 10.18 54.91 28.56
C PRO A 21 9.83 56.20 27.82
N CYS A 22 8.86 56.14 26.92
CA CYS A 22 8.27 57.31 26.28
C CYS A 22 6.98 57.69 27.00
N ARG A 23 6.70 58.99 27.02
CA ARG A 23 5.48 59.53 27.62
C ARG A 23 4.27 59.10 26.81
N VAL A 24 4.33 59.25 25.50
CA VAL A 24 3.30 58.84 24.55
C VAL A 24 3.91 58.25 23.27
N THR A 25 3.08 57.60 22.46
CA THR A 25 3.41 57.19 21.10
C THR A 25 2.47 57.87 20.10
N THR A 26 2.91 58.08 18.87
CA THR A 26 2.07 58.71 17.84
C THR A 26 0.87 57.82 17.47
N THR A 27 -0.21 58.45 17.02
CA THR A 27 -1.39 57.79 16.43
C THR A 27 -1.55 58.10 14.93
N ALA A 28 -0.76 59.04 14.41
CA ALA A 28 -0.71 59.49 13.02
C ALA A 28 0.62 60.22 12.76
N ASN A 29 0.88 60.58 11.50
CA ASN A 29 2.05 61.40 11.13
C ASN A 29 2.00 62.77 11.82
N ILE A 30 3.14 63.22 12.37
CA ILE A 30 3.28 64.51 13.09
C ILE A 30 4.43 65.33 12.52
N ALA A 31 4.42 66.65 12.76
CA ALA A 31 5.61 67.47 12.54
C ALA A 31 6.58 67.30 13.72
N LEU A 32 7.89 67.17 13.47
CA LEU A 32 8.91 67.00 14.52
C LEU A 32 9.45 68.36 15.01
N VAL A 33 8.54 69.27 15.38
CA VAL A 33 8.83 70.64 15.81
C VAL A 33 7.73 71.13 16.76
N GLY A 34 8.11 71.90 17.78
CA GLY A 34 7.17 72.53 18.71
C GLY A 34 6.46 71.54 19.65
N GLU A 35 5.88 72.09 20.72
CA GLU A 35 5.07 71.32 21.67
C GLU A 35 3.68 71.03 21.07
N GLN A 36 3.15 69.83 21.30
CA GLN A 36 1.97 69.30 20.61
C GLN A 36 1.14 68.39 21.52
N THR A 37 -0.10 68.08 21.14
CA THR A 37 -0.92 67.06 21.81
C THR A 37 -0.90 65.77 21.00
N ILE A 38 -0.42 64.68 21.60
CA ILE A 38 -0.27 63.36 20.96
C ILE A 38 -0.97 62.32 21.83
N ASP A 39 -1.79 61.47 21.21
CA ASP A 39 -2.62 60.47 21.90
C ASP A 39 -3.41 61.07 23.10
N GLY A 40 -3.95 62.28 22.91
CA GLY A 40 -4.70 62.99 23.95
C GLY A 40 -3.87 63.65 25.06
N VAL A 41 -2.53 63.56 25.02
CA VAL A 41 -1.63 64.15 26.03
C VAL A 41 -0.81 65.28 25.43
N ALA A 42 -0.80 66.46 26.07
CA ALA A 42 0.06 67.58 25.71
C ALA A 42 1.51 67.27 26.08
N VAL A 43 2.38 67.06 25.09
CA VAL A 43 3.83 66.83 25.25
C VAL A 43 4.59 68.15 25.26
N VAL A 44 5.48 68.32 26.22
CA VAL A 44 6.25 69.56 26.43
C VAL A 44 7.74 69.31 26.25
N THR A 45 8.53 70.38 26.21
CA THR A 45 9.98 70.34 26.02
C THR A 45 10.65 69.38 27.01
N GLY A 46 11.39 68.41 26.48
CA GLY A 46 12.06 67.34 27.22
C GLY A 46 11.29 66.01 27.29
N ASP A 47 10.01 65.97 26.90
CA ASP A 47 9.25 64.72 26.86
C ASP A 47 9.77 63.78 25.77
N ARG A 48 9.87 62.48 26.12
CA ARG A 48 10.20 61.41 25.18
C ARG A 48 8.94 60.94 24.46
N VAL A 49 8.94 60.95 23.14
CA VAL A 49 7.83 60.51 22.31
C VAL A 49 8.30 59.39 21.40
N LEU A 50 7.60 58.26 21.44
CA LEU A 50 7.79 57.21 20.45
C LEU A 50 7.06 57.63 19.17
N VAL A 51 7.82 58.00 18.14
CA VAL A 51 7.28 58.35 16.85
C VAL A 51 7.32 57.11 15.96
N LYS A 52 6.15 56.57 15.63
CA LYS A 52 6.03 55.32 14.86
C LYS A 52 5.24 55.46 13.54
N ASP A 53 4.59 56.60 13.32
CA ASP A 53 3.67 56.81 12.19
C ASP A 53 4.14 57.90 11.22
N GLN A 54 5.45 58.14 11.10
CA GLN A 54 5.96 59.07 10.08
C GLN A 54 5.71 58.54 8.68
N THR A 55 5.38 59.45 7.75
CA THR A 55 5.31 59.13 6.31
C THR A 55 6.64 58.61 5.79
N THR A 56 7.75 59.19 6.24
CA THR A 56 9.10 58.67 6.01
C THR A 56 9.46 57.70 7.13
N ALA A 57 9.37 56.39 6.89
CA ALA A 57 9.55 55.38 7.93
C ALA A 57 10.95 55.36 8.57
N SER A 58 11.99 55.93 7.92
CA SER A 58 13.30 56.10 8.55
C SER A 58 13.30 57.18 9.64
N ASP A 59 12.31 58.09 9.66
CA ASP A 59 12.12 59.13 10.68
C ASP A 59 11.44 58.62 11.96
N ASN A 60 10.90 57.41 11.94
CA ASN A 60 10.40 56.75 13.14
C ASN A 60 11.53 56.51 14.17
N GLY A 61 11.18 56.46 15.45
CA GLY A 61 12.11 56.27 16.56
C GLY A 61 11.70 57.07 17.79
N ILE A 62 12.61 57.19 18.76
CA ILE A 62 12.37 58.00 19.96
C ILE A 62 12.87 59.43 19.73
N TRP A 63 11.97 60.39 19.88
CA TRP A 63 12.27 61.81 19.76
C TRP A 63 12.04 62.51 21.09
N ILE A 64 12.80 63.58 21.32
CA ILE A 64 12.65 64.47 22.47
C ILE A 64 11.95 65.73 22.00
N CYS A 65 10.78 66.00 22.56
CA CYS A 65 9.99 67.19 22.30
C CYS A 65 10.75 68.46 22.69
N ASP A 66 10.56 69.53 21.93
CA ASP A 66 11.13 70.86 22.17
C ASP A 66 10.20 71.93 21.59
N THR A 67 10.33 73.17 22.07
CA THR A 67 9.71 74.36 21.46
C THR A 67 10.20 74.61 20.02
N GLY A 68 11.43 74.17 19.70
CA GLY A 68 12.00 74.18 18.35
C GLY A 68 11.94 72.81 17.66
N ASN A 69 12.89 72.53 16.77
CA ASN A 69 13.00 71.21 16.13
C ASN A 69 13.27 70.13 17.18
N TRP A 70 12.54 69.03 17.09
CA TRP A 70 12.80 67.88 17.94
C TRP A 70 14.10 67.21 17.55
N ARG A 71 14.75 66.55 18.51
CA ARG A 71 15.95 65.75 18.27
C ARG A 71 15.66 64.29 18.55
N ARG A 72 16.36 63.37 17.88
CA ARG A 72 16.37 61.97 18.29
C ARG A 72 16.98 61.82 19.67
N SER A 73 16.40 60.94 20.47
CA SER A 73 16.95 60.58 21.79
C SER A 73 18.35 59.99 21.65
N LYS A 74 19.23 60.22 22.62
CA LYS A 74 20.61 59.73 22.61
C LYS A 74 20.73 58.21 22.64
N ASP A 75 19.72 57.52 23.15
CA ASP A 75 19.64 56.05 23.18
C ASP A 75 18.98 55.45 21.92
N PHE A 76 18.63 56.27 20.92
CA PHE A 76 18.00 55.88 19.66
C PHE A 76 18.50 56.77 18.50
N ASN A 77 19.78 57.19 18.50
CA ASN A 77 20.31 58.09 17.46
C ASN A 77 21.52 57.55 16.68
N LYS A 78 22.05 56.37 17.04
CA LYS A 78 23.12 55.69 16.31
C LYS A 78 22.72 54.26 15.95
N THR A 79 23.26 53.76 14.85
CA THR A 79 23.10 52.37 14.38
C THR A 79 23.36 51.33 15.47
N LYS A 80 24.35 51.55 16.35
CA LYS A 80 24.67 50.61 17.44
C LYS A 80 23.72 50.66 18.63
N ASP A 81 22.80 51.62 18.66
CA ASP A 81 21.87 51.75 19.78
C ASP A 81 20.68 50.79 19.62
N VAL A 82 20.41 50.29 18.40
CA VAL A 82 19.23 49.49 18.11
C VAL A 82 19.58 48.23 17.34
N VAL A 83 18.78 47.20 17.60
CA VAL A 83 18.78 45.91 16.92
C VAL A 83 17.33 45.45 16.83
N LYS A 84 17.02 44.52 15.91
CA LYS A 84 15.70 43.87 15.92
C LYS A 84 15.35 43.34 17.32
N GLY A 85 14.17 43.69 17.82
CA GLY A 85 13.69 43.33 19.15
C GLY A 85 13.93 44.40 20.23
N THR A 86 14.53 45.54 19.90
CA THR A 86 14.73 46.65 20.87
C THR A 86 13.39 47.12 21.45
N GLN A 87 13.23 47.08 22.77
CA GLN A 87 11.94 47.35 23.45
C GLN A 87 11.81 48.78 24.00
N ILE A 88 10.57 49.30 23.99
CA ILE A 88 10.19 50.63 24.47
C ILE A 88 8.84 50.53 25.22
N LEU A 89 8.71 51.18 26.37
CA LEU A 89 7.45 51.27 27.12
C LEU A 89 6.79 52.65 26.93
N ILE A 90 5.46 52.67 26.87
CA ILE A 90 4.63 53.88 26.82
C ILE A 90 3.87 54.03 28.13
N THR A 91 3.90 55.23 28.70
CA THR A 91 3.42 55.47 30.08
C THR A 91 2.10 56.22 30.16
N SER A 92 1.69 56.92 29.11
CA SER A 92 0.47 57.72 29.07
C SER A 92 -0.13 57.73 27.65
N GLY A 93 -1.36 58.23 27.51
CA GLY A 93 -2.10 58.24 26.25
C GLY A 93 -3.54 57.76 26.44
N THR A 94 -4.43 58.15 25.53
CA THR A 94 -5.81 57.64 25.52
C THR A 94 -5.86 56.23 24.93
N LEU A 95 -5.14 55.99 23.84
CA LEU A 95 -5.16 54.72 23.11
C LEU A 95 -4.03 53.77 23.52
N TYR A 96 -2.84 54.30 23.79
CA TYR A 96 -1.63 53.48 23.95
C TYR A 96 -0.95 53.61 25.32
N ALA A 97 -1.64 54.14 26.34
CA ALA A 97 -1.13 54.12 27.70
C ALA A 97 -0.80 52.69 28.18
N SER A 98 0.25 52.57 28.99
CA SER A 98 0.69 51.32 29.61
C SER A 98 0.97 50.19 28.60
N SER A 99 1.40 50.53 27.39
CA SER A 99 1.73 49.56 26.34
C SER A 99 3.24 49.37 26.19
N GLY A 100 3.66 48.14 25.82
CA GLY A 100 5.02 47.86 25.38
C GLY A 100 5.11 47.85 23.86
N TRP A 101 6.28 48.17 23.32
CA TRP A 101 6.58 48.19 21.89
C TRP A 101 7.97 47.62 21.64
N TYR A 102 8.22 47.11 20.43
CA TYR A 102 9.53 46.66 20.00
C TYR A 102 9.81 47.04 18.53
N LEU A 103 11.10 47.21 18.21
CA LEU A 103 11.57 47.42 16.83
C LEU A 103 11.56 46.09 16.07
N SER A 104 10.70 45.95 15.05
CA SER A 104 10.54 44.72 14.28
C SER A 104 11.30 44.71 12.94
N SER A 105 11.89 45.84 12.54
CA SER A 105 12.75 45.94 11.35
C SER A 105 13.89 44.91 11.38
N PRO A 106 14.23 44.26 10.25
CA PRO A 106 15.34 43.30 10.17
C PRO A 106 16.71 43.99 10.27
N ASP A 107 17.66 43.32 10.91
CA ASP A 107 19.07 43.74 10.92
C ASP A 107 19.74 43.46 9.55
N PRO A 108 20.76 44.24 9.13
CA PRO A 108 21.37 45.36 9.85
C PRO A 108 20.54 46.66 9.73
N ILE A 109 20.36 47.34 10.85
CA ILE A 109 19.61 48.61 10.92
C ILE A 109 20.58 49.80 10.88
N SER A 110 20.38 50.74 9.96
CA SER A 110 21.12 52.00 9.89
C SER A 110 20.20 53.19 10.19
N ILE A 111 20.45 53.91 11.29
CA ILE A 111 19.64 55.06 11.70
C ILE A 111 19.74 56.18 10.65
N GLY A 112 18.60 56.70 10.22
CA GLY A 112 18.49 57.75 9.19
C GLY A 112 18.27 57.22 7.77
N SER A 113 18.47 55.92 7.51
CA SER A 113 18.26 55.32 6.18
C SER A 113 17.36 54.09 6.16
N SER A 114 17.45 53.21 7.17
CA SER A 114 16.58 52.04 7.25
C SER A 114 15.15 52.45 7.62
N ASN A 115 14.15 51.78 7.05
CA ASN A 115 12.76 51.92 7.49
C ASN A 115 12.60 51.30 8.88
N LEU A 116 12.09 52.07 9.85
CA LEU A 116 11.96 51.66 11.24
C LEU A 116 10.49 51.36 11.56
N VAL A 117 10.19 50.08 11.79
CA VAL A 117 8.86 49.57 12.10
C VAL A 117 8.79 49.22 13.58
N LEU A 118 7.90 49.89 14.31
CA LEU A 118 7.67 49.67 15.73
C LEU A 118 6.35 48.91 15.88
N THR A 119 6.37 47.80 16.61
CA THR A 119 5.21 46.92 16.79
C THR A 119 4.87 46.82 18.27
N GLN A 120 3.58 46.80 18.61
CA GLN A 120 3.13 46.70 20.00
C GLN A 120 3.38 45.29 20.56
N ASN A 121 3.89 45.20 21.79
CA ASN A 121 3.93 43.99 22.60
C ASN A 121 2.54 43.70 23.17
N VAL A 122 2.05 42.48 23.03
CA VAL A 122 0.87 42.00 23.76
C VAL A 122 1.35 41.33 25.04
N LEU A 123 1.33 42.07 26.16
CA LEU A 123 1.50 41.52 27.50
C LEU A 123 0.16 41.62 28.21
N LEU A 124 -0.51 40.49 28.41
CA LEU A 124 -1.78 40.42 29.15
C LEU A 124 -1.48 40.06 30.61
N ASN A 125 -2.06 40.80 31.56
CA ASN A 125 -2.08 40.40 32.96
C ASN A 125 -3.28 39.48 33.27
N ALA A 126 -3.29 38.86 34.44
CA ALA A 126 -4.35 37.93 34.84
C ALA A 126 -5.76 38.56 34.81
N ALA A 127 -5.89 39.85 35.17
CA ALA A 127 -7.19 40.54 35.11
C ALA A 127 -7.66 40.77 33.66
N GLN A 128 -6.74 41.04 32.74
CA GLN A 128 -7.04 41.17 31.31
C GLN A 128 -7.38 39.82 30.68
N LEU A 129 -6.73 38.73 31.11
CA LEU A 129 -7.07 37.38 30.68
C LEU A 129 -8.49 36.99 31.13
N ILE A 130 -8.83 37.24 32.39
CA ILE A 130 -10.18 36.99 32.94
C ILE A 130 -11.24 37.83 32.20
N ALA A 131 -10.93 39.08 31.86
CA ALA A 131 -11.86 39.93 31.10
C ALA A 131 -12.08 39.42 29.66
N LEU A 132 -11.03 38.87 29.03
CA LEU A 132 -11.16 38.24 27.72
C LEU A 132 -11.97 36.94 27.79
N GLU A 133 -11.76 36.12 28.81
CA GLU A 133 -12.53 34.89 29.05
C GLU A 133 -14.02 35.21 29.28
N ALA A 134 -14.32 36.22 30.10
CA ALA A 134 -15.69 36.67 30.34
C ALA A 134 -16.34 37.26 29.07
N ALA A 135 -15.58 38.00 28.24
CA ALA A 135 -16.08 38.51 26.97
C ALA A 135 -16.34 37.38 25.95
N ALA A 136 -15.48 36.36 25.92
CA ALA A 136 -15.66 35.18 25.08
C ALA A 136 -16.90 34.38 25.50
N GLU A 137 -17.12 34.18 26.80
CA GLU A 137 -18.30 33.51 27.33
C GLU A 137 -19.59 34.30 27.04
N ALA A 138 -19.57 35.63 27.20
CA ALA A 138 -20.68 36.49 26.83
C ALA A 138 -20.99 36.43 25.32
N SER A 139 -19.97 36.40 24.47
CA SER A 139 -20.14 36.25 23.02
C SER A 139 -20.69 34.88 22.64
N ALA A 140 -20.27 33.81 23.31
CA ALA A 140 -20.80 32.47 23.09
C ALA A 140 -22.28 32.38 23.50
N ASN A 141 -22.64 32.93 24.66
CA ASN A 141 -24.02 32.99 25.12
C ASN A 141 -24.91 33.83 24.19
N ALA A 142 -24.41 34.93 23.65
CA ALA A 142 -25.11 35.73 22.65
C ALA A 142 -25.34 34.96 21.34
N ALA A 143 -24.36 34.15 20.90
CA ALA A 143 -24.49 33.30 19.73
C ALA A 143 -25.55 32.20 19.94
N VAL A 144 -25.54 31.52 21.09
CA VAL A 144 -26.56 30.51 21.46
C VAL A 144 -27.95 31.13 21.54
N ALA A 145 -28.08 32.34 22.10
CA ALA A 145 -29.36 33.05 22.16
C ALA A 145 -29.86 33.45 20.75
N ALA A 146 -28.95 33.86 19.86
CA ALA A 146 -29.29 34.16 18.47
C ALA A 146 -29.73 32.91 17.70
N GLU A 147 -29.07 31.78 17.91
CA GLU A 147 -29.46 30.48 17.33
C GLU A 147 -30.84 30.04 17.85
N THR A 148 -31.07 30.14 19.15
CA THR A 148 -32.38 29.83 19.77
C THR A 148 -33.50 30.74 19.22
N ALA A 149 -33.21 32.02 19.03
CA ALA A 149 -34.17 32.97 18.45
C ALA A 149 -34.45 32.68 16.97
N ALA A 150 -33.44 32.27 16.21
CA ALA A 150 -33.59 31.86 14.81
C ALA A 150 -34.42 30.57 14.69
N GLU A 151 -34.19 29.59 15.55
CA GLU A 151 -34.94 28.33 15.60
C GLU A 151 -36.40 28.58 16.01
N THR A 152 -36.63 29.47 16.97
CA THR A 152 -37.99 29.91 17.36
C THR A 152 -38.69 30.66 16.22
N ALA A 153 -37.98 31.53 15.50
CA ALA A 153 -38.53 32.26 14.35
C ALA A 153 -38.83 31.34 13.17
N GLN A 154 -38.00 30.32 12.93
CA GLN A 154 -38.25 29.28 11.94
C GLN A 154 -39.48 28.45 12.33
N GLY A 155 -39.60 28.03 13.59
CA GLY A 155 -40.80 27.35 14.09
C GLY A 155 -42.07 28.17 13.89
N GLY A 156 -42.05 29.47 14.23
CA GLY A 156 -43.20 30.35 14.01
C GLY A 156 -43.54 30.58 12.53
N ALA A 157 -42.54 30.58 11.63
CA ALA A 157 -42.76 30.66 10.19
C ALA A 157 -43.32 29.35 9.62
N GLU A 158 -42.90 28.20 10.14
CA GLU A 158 -43.45 26.88 9.80
C GLU A 158 -44.89 26.76 10.28
N ASP A 159 -45.20 27.15 11.53
CA ASP A 159 -46.56 27.18 12.07
C ASP A 159 -47.50 28.07 11.21
N ALA A 160 -47.04 29.26 10.83
CA ALA A 160 -47.82 30.18 9.99
C ALA A 160 -48.04 29.64 8.57
N ARG A 161 -47.03 28.99 7.98
CA ARG A 161 -47.15 28.32 6.68
C ARG A 161 -48.14 27.17 6.77
N ASP A 162 -48.10 26.41 7.85
CA ASP A 162 -48.91 25.23 8.04
C ASP A 162 -50.38 25.61 8.31
N GLU A 163 -50.67 26.71 9.01
CA GLU A 163 -52.01 27.31 9.11
C GLU A 163 -52.54 27.79 7.75
N ALA A 164 -51.69 28.45 6.94
CA ALA A 164 -52.09 28.90 5.61
C ALA A 164 -52.35 27.74 4.65
N LEU A 165 -51.53 26.69 4.71
CA LEU A 165 -51.70 25.46 3.95
C LEU A 165 -52.96 24.70 4.39
N ALA A 166 -53.25 24.68 5.69
CA ALA A 166 -54.48 24.13 6.24
C ALA A 166 -55.72 24.82 5.66
N ALA A 167 -55.76 26.15 5.65
CA ALA A 167 -56.86 26.92 5.06
C ALA A 167 -57.04 26.65 3.55
N ALA A 168 -55.94 26.58 2.79
CA ALA A 168 -55.97 26.30 1.35
C ALA A 168 -56.43 24.88 1.01
N LEU A 169 -56.04 23.87 1.80
CA LEU A 169 -56.43 22.48 1.60
C LEU A 169 -57.87 22.19 2.03
N ALA A 170 -58.35 22.88 3.06
CA ALA A 170 -59.76 22.87 3.45
C ALA A 170 -60.67 23.35 2.31
N ALA A 171 -60.24 24.36 1.55
CA ALA A 171 -60.93 24.84 0.35
C ALA A 171 -60.96 23.80 -0.79
N ASN A 172 -60.01 22.84 -0.81
CA ASN A 172 -59.93 21.75 -1.78
C ASN A 172 -60.61 20.44 -1.29
N GLY A 173 -61.38 20.50 -0.21
CA GLY A 173 -62.12 19.36 0.33
C GLY A 173 -61.30 18.37 1.18
N THR A 174 -60.01 18.62 1.39
CA THR A 174 -59.14 17.85 2.29
C THR A 174 -59.09 18.51 3.67
N VAL A 175 -59.36 17.74 4.74
CA VAL A 175 -59.41 18.31 6.10
C VAL A 175 -58.00 18.37 6.71
N PRO A 176 -57.46 19.57 7.02
CA PRO A 176 -56.21 19.68 7.76
C PRO A 176 -56.40 19.34 9.24
N VAL A 177 -55.49 18.55 9.80
CA VAL A 177 -55.47 18.16 11.20
C VAL A 177 -54.04 18.23 11.75
N ALA A 178 -53.88 18.64 13.01
CA ALA A 178 -52.55 18.83 13.58
C ALA A 178 -51.77 17.50 13.72
N ASN A 179 -52.46 16.41 14.10
CA ASN A 179 -51.84 15.12 14.42
C ASN A 179 -52.82 13.95 14.21
N ARG A 180 -52.33 12.72 14.38
CA ARG A 180 -53.12 11.48 14.28
C ARG A 180 -54.28 11.44 15.26
N THR A 181 -54.17 12.02 16.46
CA THR A 181 -55.30 12.09 17.40
C THR A 181 -56.47 12.89 16.82
N ALA A 182 -56.17 14.04 16.18
CA ALA A 182 -57.18 14.83 15.48
C ALA A 182 -57.71 14.12 14.22
N LEU A 183 -56.86 13.38 13.49
CA LEU A 183 -57.29 12.54 12.36
C LEU A 183 -58.32 11.48 12.79
N LYS A 184 -58.07 10.79 13.92
CA LYS A 184 -58.96 9.75 14.47
C LYS A 184 -60.33 10.28 14.87
N ALA A 185 -60.43 11.55 15.25
CA ALA A 185 -61.68 12.17 15.67
C ALA A 185 -62.57 12.64 14.50
N LEU A 186 -62.06 12.62 13.26
CA LEU A 186 -62.83 13.05 12.09
C LEU A 186 -64.00 12.10 11.78
N SER A 187 -65.14 12.69 11.39
CA SER A 187 -66.32 11.97 10.91
C SER A 187 -66.05 11.30 9.57
N THR A 188 -65.89 9.98 9.57
CA THR A 188 -65.59 9.16 8.37
C THR A 188 -66.76 8.99 7.37
N PRO A 189 -68.04 9.16 7.74
CA PRO A 189 -69.15 9.19 6.76
C PRO A 189 -69.11 10.43 5.84
N THR A 190 -68.64 11.57 6.33
CA THR A 190 -68.72 12.86 5.63
C THR A 190 -67.38 13.35 5.09
N LYS A 191 -66.26 12.93 5.68
CA LYS A 191 -64.90 13.31 5.24
C LYS A 191 -64.20 12.12 4.60
N LYS A 192 -63.63 12.33 3.42
CA LYS A 192 -62.94 11.27 2.66
C LYS A 192 -61.43 11.45 2.57
N THR A 193 -60.92 12.66 2.76
CA THR A 193 -59.49 12.97 2.74
C THR A 193 -59.11 13.96 3.84
N ALA A 194 -57.94 13.76 4.43
CA ALA A 194 -57.37 14.61 5.46
C ALA A 194 -55.84 14.70 5.33
N ILE A 195 -55.23 15.73 5.89
CA ILE A 195 -53.78 15.90 5.90
C ILE A 195 -53.30 16.22 7.31
N ILE A 196 -52.28 15.49 7.77
CA ILE A 196 -51.56 15.80 9.01
C ILE A 196 -50.45 16.79 8.68
N TYR A 197 -50.40 17.93 9.38
CA TYR A 197 -49.43 19.00 9.12
C TYR A 197 -48.49 19.35 10.28
N ALA A 198 -48.78 18.97 11.54
CA ALA A 198 -48.00 19.38 12.71
C ALA A 198 -47.57 18.20 13.60
N GLU A 199 -47.22 17.06 12.99
CA GLU A 199 -46.66 15.88 13.67
C GLU A 199 -45.27 15.51 13.12
N GLY A 200 -44.52 16.54 12.69
CA GLY A 200 -43.14 16.42 12.20
C GLY A 200 -43.00 15.40 11.08
N GLY A 201 -42.09 14.44 11.25
CA GLY A 201 -41.84 13.39 10.27
C GLY A 201 -43.02 12.47 9.95
N ARG A 202 -44.13 12.55 10.70
CA ARG A 202 -45.36 11.79 10.46
C ARG A 202 -46.38 12.52 9.58
N ASN A 203 -46.12 13.77 9.20
CA ASN A 203 -46.96 14.56 8.32
C ASN A 203 -47.28 13.83 7.00
N GLY A 204 -48.46 14.09 6.44
CA GLY A 204 -48.88 13.52 5.17
C GLY A 204 -50.39 13.41 4.99
N THR A 205 -50.80 13.07 3.77
CA THR A 205 -52.21 12.98 3.38
C THR A 205 -52.74 11.56 3.60
N PHE A 206 -53.99 11.47 4.03
CA PHE A 206 -54.72 10.22 4.29
C PHE A 206 -56.08 10.25 3.62
N ALA A 207 -56.52 9.10 3.10
CA ALA A 207 -57.90 8.88 2.65
C ALA A 207 -58.58 7.88 3.56
N PHE A 208 -59.86 8.12 3.87
CA PHE A 208 -60.64 7.12 4.59
C PHE A 208 -61.07 6.00 3.63
N THR A 209 -60.60 4.79 3.89
CA THR A 209 -60.98 3.57 3.14
C THR A 209 -61.93 2.75 3.98
N SER A 210 -63.17 2.61 3.50
CA SER A 210 -64.19 1.76 4.12
C SER A 210 -63.96 0.28 3.82
N GLY A 211 -64.34 -0.60 4.74
CA GLY A 211 -64.17 -2.06 4.65
C GLY A 211 -63.45 -2.61 5.87
N ASP A 212 -63.35 -3.93 6.00
CA ASP A 212 -62.60 -4.53 7.10
C ASP A 212 -61.10 -4.46 6.84
N LEU A 213 -60.40 -3.58 7.56
CA LEU A 213 -58.95 -3.41 7.50
C LEU A 213 -58.28 -3.86 8.81
N SER A 214 -58.95 -4.69 9.62
CA SER A 214 -58.49 -5.02 10.98
C SER A 214 -57.11 -5.68 11.01
N ALA A 215 -56.80 -6.53 10.02
CA ALA A 215 -55.49 -7.16 9.90
C ALA A 215 -54.36 -6.13 9.65
N LEU A 216 -54.62 -5.14 8.79
CA LEU A 216 -53.65 -4.10 8.43
C LEU A 216 -53.43 -3.09 9.56
N VAL A 217 -54.50 -2.75 10.29
CA VAL A 217 -54.41 -1.93 11.52
C VAL A 217 -53.62 -2.68 12.59
N THR A 218 -53.85 -3.98 12.76
CA THR A 218 -53.13 -4.80 13.73
C THR A 218 -51.64 -4.92 13.39
N SER A 219 -51.29 -5.01 12.11
CA SER A 219 -49.90 -5.05 11.66
C SER A 219 -49.17 -3.70 11.74
N ASP A 220 -49.92 -2.59 11.87
CA ASP A 220 -49.38 -1.22 11.92
C ASP A 220 -49.66 -0.52 13.27
N PRO A 221 -49.11 -1.05 14.39
CA PRO A 221 -49.43 -0.54 15.74
C PRO A 221 -48.93 0.89 16.00
N LEU A 222 -47.96 1.38 15.21
CA LEU A 222 -47.48 2.78 15.30
C LEU A 222 -48.17 3.71 14.29
N GLU A 223 -49.15 3.17 13.55
CA GLU A 223 -50.08 3.85 12.66
C GLU A 223 -49.37 4.73 11.62
N GLY A 224 -48.37 4.14 10.96
CA GLY A 224 -47.60 4.81 9.92
C GLY A 224 -48.40 4.97 8.62
N ILE A 225 -49.08 3.91 8.19
CA ILE A 225 -49.93 3.85 6.98
C ILE A 225 -51.41 3.79 7.37
N TYR A 226 -51.78 2.95 8.34
CA TYR A 226 -53.18 2.67 8.70
C TYR A 226 -53.49 3.27 10.07
N VAL A 227 -54.34 4.31 10.10
CA VAL A 227 -54.80 4.96 11.34
C VAL A 227 -56.28 4.67 11.51
N ALA A 228 -56.64 3.82 12.47
CA ALA A 228 -58.04 3.48 12.74
C ALA A 228 -58.79 4.68 13.37
N PRO A 229 -59.99 5.05 12.90
CA PRO A 229 -60.76 6.14 13.50
C PRO A 229 -61.20 5.77 14.91
N ALA A 230 -61.39 6.78 15.77
CA ALA A 230 -61.82 6.56 17.17
C ALA A 230 -63.19 5.85 17.25
N SER A 231 -64.03 5.98 16.23
CA SER A 231 -65.33 5.31 16.13
C SER A 231 -65.26 3.83 15.75
N ALA A 232 -64.12 3.36 15.22
CA ALA A 232 -63.89 1.96 14.82
C ALA A 232 -62.43 1.58 15.07
N PRO A 233 -61.99 1.50 16.34
CA PRO A 233 -60.58 1.40 16.71
C PRO A 233 -59.90 0.09 16.26
N THR A 234 -60.68 -0.94 15.96
CA THR A 234 -60.16 -2.21 15.42
C THR A 234 -59.88 -2.17 13.92
N GLY A 235 -60.37 -1.15 13.20
CA GLY A 235 -60.31 -1.10 11.73
C GLY A 235 -61.42 -1.88 11.01
N ALA A 236 -62.35 -2.51 11.72
CA ALA A 236 -63.41 -3.35 11.14
C ALA A 236 -64.39 -2.62 10.21
N SER A 237 -64.50 -1.29 10.33
CA SER A 237 -65.35 -0.45 9.47
C SER A 237 -64.55 0.46 8.54
N GLY A 238 -63.22 0.32 8.53
CA GLY A 238 -62.30 1.11 7.72
C GLY A 238 -61.23 1.82 8.55
N ALA A 239 -60.26 2.38 7.85
CA ALA A 239 -59.15 3.13 8.43
C ALA A 239 -58.78 4.32 7.54
N TRP A 240 -58.13 5.32 8.12
CA TRP A 240 -57.42 6.33 7.36
C TRP A 240 -56.13 5.72 6.83
N VAL A 241 -56.02 5.64 5.50
CA VAL A 241 -54.88 5.06 4.78
C VAL A 241 -54.03 6.18 4.21
N ARG A 242 -52.73 6.17 4.51
CA ARG A 242 -51.78 7.17 4.00
C ARG A 242 -51.70 7.11 2.47
N LEU A 243 -51.93 8.25 1.85
CA LEU A 243 -51.77 8.47 0.42
C LEU A 243 -50.32 8.84 0.10
N ALA A 244 -49.65 8.03 -0.72
CA ALA A 244 -48.46 8.38 -1.49
C ALA A 244 -48.02 7.17 -2.33
N GLY A 245 -47.15 7.38 -3.31
CA GLY A 245 -46.53 6.33 -4.13
C GLY A 245 -45.48 5.49 -3.38
N TRP A 246 -45.66 5.24 -2.08
CA TRP A 246 -44.71 4.52 -1.24
C TRP A 246 -44.46 3.07 -1.68
N LEU A 247 -45.41 2.47 -2.42
CA LEU A 247 -45.20 1.19 -3.10
C LEU A 247 -44.10 1.25 -4.17
N VAL A 248 -43.85 2.43 -4.74
CA VAL A 248 -42.88 2.67 -5.84
C VAL A 248 -41.64 3.41 -5.36
N GLN A 249 -41.75 4.26 -4.34
CA GLN A 249 -40.68 5.12 -3.84
C GLN A 249 -40.12 4.70 -2.47
N GLY A 250 -40.73 3.72 -1.82
CA GLY A 250 -40.48 3.34 -0.43
C GLY A 250 -41.24 4.20 0.57
N ALA A 251 -41.50 3.64 1.75
CA ALA A 251 -42.16 4.35 2.85
C ALA A 251 -41.14 5.00 3.78
N ASP A 252 -41.36 6.26 4.17
CA ASP A 252 -40.46 6.96 5.09
C ASP A 252 -40.58 6.39 6.51
N ALA A 253 -39.47 5.96 7.10
CA ALA A 253 -39.42 5.39 8.44
C ALA A 253 -39.97 6.35 9.52
N ARG A 254 -39.93 7.66 9.28
CA ARG A 254 -40.47 8.68 10.18
C ARG A 254 -41.98 8.58 10.37
N TRP A 255 -42.71 7.95 9.44
CA TRP A 255 -44.15 7.71 9.60
C TRP A 255 -44.47 6.81 10.80
N TRP A 256 -43.56 5.89 11.15
CA TRP A 256 -43.63 5.05 12.35
C TRP A 256 -42.93 5.67 13.55
N GLY A 257 -42.41 6.89 13.42
CA GLY A 257 -41.73 7.63 14.50
C GLY A 257 -40.23 7.40 14.59
N ALA A 258 -39.57 6.90 13.55
CA ALA A 258 -38.11 6.98 13.51
C ALA A 258 -37.67 8.47 13.58
N THR A 259 -36.62 8.76 14.34
CA THR A 259 -36.07 10.11 14.51
C THR A 259 -34.62 10.14 14.02
N ASN A 260 -34.19 11.32 13.58
CA ASN A 260 -32.81 11.64 13.24
C ASN A 260 -32.21 12.64 14.25
N ASP A 261 -32.57 12.46 15.52
CA ASP A 261 -32.25 13.33 16.66
C ASP A 261 -30.94 12.94 17.37
N TYR A 262 -30.20 11.96 16.84
CA TYR A 262 -29.00 11.48 17.51
C TYR A 262 -27.89 12.51 17.46
N ASN A 263 -27.35 12.89 18.61
CA ASN A 263 -26.17 13.73 18.71
C ASN A 263 -24.93 12.85 18.95
N PRO A 264 -24.02 12.68 17.97
CA PRO A 264 -22.85 11.81 18.13
C PRO A 264 -21.88 12.26 19.22
N THR A 265 -21.93 13.53 19.64
CA THR A 265 -21.03 14.07 20.67
C THR A 265 -21.55 13.76 22.06
N THR A 266 -22.82 14.07 22.34
CA THR A 266 -23.44 13.79 23.65
C THR A 266 -23.93 12.36 23.79
N LYS A 267 -24.01 11.62 22.67
CA LYS A 267 -24.55 10.26 22.53
C LYS A 267 -26.01 10.12 22.96
N ALA A 268 -26.73 11.23 23.03
CA ALA A 268 -28.16 11.26 23.30
C ALA A 268 -28.95 11.20 21.98
N GLY A 269 -30.09 10.51 22.00
CA GLY A 269 -31.01 10.42 20.87
C GLY A 269 -31.96 9.24 21.04
N THR A 270 -32.97 9.19 20.19
CA THR A 270 -33.98 8.13 20.21
C THR A 270 -33.64 7.04 19.21
N SER A 271 -33.78 5.78 19.64
CA SER A 271 -33.43 4.64 18.80
C SER A 271 -34.47 4.38 17.71
N ILE A 272 -34.03 4.14 16.47
CA ILE A 272 -34.94 3.91 15.34
C ILE A 272 -35.45 2.48 15.20
N HIS A 273 -34.83 1.50 15.88
CA HIS A 273 -35.07 0.07 15.64
C HIS A 273 -36.55 -0.33 15.78
N THR A 274 -37.26 0.18 16.80
CA THR A 274 -38.68 -0.11 17.03
C THR A 274 -39.55 0.39 15.87
N ALA A 275 -39.33 1.63 15.43
CA ALA A 275 -40.09 2.24 14.34
C ALA A 275 -39.83 1.55 13.01
N VAL A 276 -38.57 1.23 12.70
CA VAL A 276 -38.20 0.58 11.43
C VAL A 276 -38.70 -0.87 11.37
N ASN A 277 -38.63 -1.62 12.47
CA ASN A 277 -39.18 -2.98 12.52
C ASN A 277 -40.71 -2.97 12.37
N ALA A 278 -41.41 -2.01 13.01
CA ALA A 278 -42.84 -1.82 12.80
C ALA A 278 -43.17 -1.47 11.35
N ALA A 279 -42.35 -0.64 10.69
CA ALA A 279 -42.52 -0.33 9.27
C ALA A 279 -42.39 -1.58 8.38
N PHE A 280 -41.39 -2.42 8.63
CA PHE A 280 -41.20 -3.66 7.85
C PHE A 280 -42.30 -4.70 8.04
N ALA A 281 -43.06 -4.64 9.13
CA ALA A 281 -44.26 -5.46 9.32
C ALA A 281 -45.40 -5.06 8.35
N VAL A 282 -45.37 -3.82 7.84
CA VAL A 282 -46.43 -3.24 7.00
C VAL A 282 -46.01 -3.16 5.53
N VAL A 283 -44.76 -2.78 5.26
CA VAL A 283 -44.27 -2.51 3.90
C VAL A 283 -42.98 -3.28 3.58
N PRO A 284 -42.73 -3.61 2.30
CA PRO A 284 -41.48 -4.26 1.91
C PRO A 284 -40.31 -3.28 1.73
N TRP A 285 -40.56 -1.99 1.51
CA TRP A 285 -39.52 -0.98 1.28
C TRP A 285 -39.63 0.18 2.25
N VAL A 286 -38.62 0.33 3.11
CA VAL A 286 -38.47 1.42 4.07
C VAL A 286 -37.32 2.35 3.68
N VAL A 287 -37.54 3.65 3.81
CA VAL A 287 -36.56 4.72 3.54
C VAL A 287 -36.15 5.38 4.87
N LEU A 288 -34.86 5.39 5.16
CA LEU A 288 -34.29 6.08 6.31
C LEU A 288 -34.16 7.59 6.02
N PRO A 289 -34.47 8.47 6.98
CA PRO A 289 -34.26 9.90 6.82
C PRO A 289 -32.77 10.25 6.69
N ALA A 290 -32.49 11.45 6.17
CA ALA A 290 -31.17 12.05 6.28
C ALA A 290 -30.91 12.53 7.72
N GLY A 291 -29.65 12.53 8.14
CA GLY A 291 -29.23 12.91 9.48
C GLY A 291 -28.78 11.72 10.34
N PRO A 292 -28.25 12.02 11.53
CA PRO A 292 -27.79 11.03 12.50
C PRO A 292 -28.96 10.34 13.21
N MET A 293 -28.96 9.00 13.19
CA MET A 293 -29.97 8.15 13.80
C MET A 293 -29.30 7.18 14.77
N LEU A 294 -29.87 7.01 15.97
CA LEU A 294 -29.37 6.01 16.92
C LEU A 294 -29.97 4.64 16.61
N LEU A 295 -29.15 3.61 16.68
CA LEU A 295 -29.57 2.22 16.69
C LEU A 295 -29.10 1.57 17.99
N SER A 296 -30.04 0.97 18.73
CA SER A 296 -29.78 0.36 20.04
C SER A 296 -30.07 -1.15 20.05
N ASP A 297 -30.74 -1.67 19.03
CA ASP A 297 -30.99 -3.09 18.82
C ASP A 297 -31.17 -3.35 17.31
N LYS A 298 -31.30 -4.61 16.90
CA LYS A 298 -31.34 -5.01 15.50
C LYS A 298 -32.57 -4.52 14.74
N ILE A 299 -32.36 -4.19 13.46
CA ILE A 299 -33.42 -4.13 12.46
C ILE A 299 -33.52 -5.49 11.77
N THR A 300 -34.72 -6.06 11.71
CA THR A 300 -34.97 -7.36 11.09
C THR A 300 -35.63 -7.17 9.73
N LEU A 301 -34.99 -7.70 8.69
CA LEU A 301 -35.46 -7.70 7.32
C LEU A 301 -35.91 -9.12 6.96
N ASP A 302 -37.09 -9.50 7.46
CA ASP A 302 -37.64 -10.84 7.28
C ASP A 302 -38.45 -10.96 5.97
N ALA A 303 -38.02 -11.83 5.06
CA ALA A 303 -38.73 -12.15 3.82
C ALA A 303 -39.70 -13.35 3.94
N THR A 304 -39.92 -13.87 5.14
CA THR A 304 -40.95 -14.90 5.38
C THR A 304 -42.32 -14.38 4.92
N GLY A 305 -42.92 -15.03 3.91
CA GLY A 305 -44.24 -14.64 3.41
C GLY A 305 -44.26 -13.68 2.20
N LEU A 306 -43.23 -13.74 1.34
CA LEU A 306 -43.28 -13.45 -0.13
C LEU A 306 -42.74 -12.11 -0.66
N ASN A 307 -42.23 -11.17 0.15
CA ASN A 307 -41.66 -9.92 -0.38
C ASN A 307 -40.26 -9.61 0.17
N PRO A 308 -39.21 -9.65 -0.68
CA PRO A 308 -37.88 -9.20 -0.32
C PRO A 308 -37.91 -7.78 0.27
N LYS A 309 -37.16 -7.59 1.36
CA LYS A 309 -37.14 -6.32 2.09
C LYS A 309 -36.08 -5.39 1.53
N LYS A 310 -36.44 -4.10 1.37
CA LYS A 310 -35.56 -3.03 0.90
C LYS A 310 -35.41 -1.99 2.00
N LEU A 311 -34.19 -1.72 2.43
CA LEU A 311 -33.85 -0.59 3.29
C LEU A 311 -32.96 0.37 2.52
N THR A 312 -33.41 1.60 2.35
CA THR A 312 -32.66 2.61 1.60
C THR A 312 -32.50 3.87 2.40
N GLY A 313 -31.33 4.52 2.38
CA GLY A 313 -31.21 5.89 2.89
C GLY A 313 -31.44 6.93 1.78
N ALA A 314 -31.48 8.20 2.19
CA ALA A 314 -31.56 9.33 1.28
C ALA A 314 -30.30 9.42 0.39
N ASP A 315 -29.13 9.25 1.00
CA ASP A 315 -27.83 9.16 0.35
C ASP A 315 -26.81 8.50 1.29
N ARG A 316 -25.78 7.83 0.73
CA ARG A 316 -24.74 7.10 1.48
C ARG A 316 -24.11 7.94 2.58
N ARG A 317 -23.89 9.23 2.35
CA ARG A 317 -23.24 10.15 3.30
C ARG A 317 -24.22 10.94 4.16
N SER A 318 -25.52 10.84 3.89
CA SER A 318 -26.54 11.66 4.56
C SER A 318 -27.37 10.86 5.57
N SER A 319 -27.75 9.63 5.28
CA SER A 319 -28.43 8.75 6.25
C SER A 319 -27.38 8.02 7.10
N LEU A 320 -27.22 8.44 8.36
CA LEU A 320 -26.15 7.99 9.24
C LEU A 320 -26.71 7.22 10.42
N VAL A 321 -26.54 5.90 10.45
CA VAL A 321 -26.99 5.03 11.54
C VAL A 321 -25.84 4.78 12.51
N TYR A 322 -25.97 5.19 13.76
CA TYR A 322 -24.95 5.03 14.79
C TYR A 322 -25.30 3.89 15.74
N MET A 323 -24.33 3.03 16.00
CA MET A 323 -24.33 2.14 17.15
C MET A 323 -23.31 2.67 18.15
N ASN A 324 -23.73 2.92 19.39
CA ASN A 324 -22.86 3.39 20.47
C ASN A 324 -22.69 2.30 21.53
N SER A 325 -22.03 2.61 22.64
CA SER A 325 -21.81 1.65 23.73
C SER A 325 -23.10 1.09 24.37
N GLY A 326 -24.28 1.67 24.06
CA GLY A 326 -25.59 1.21 24.52
C GLY A 326 -26.31 0.24 23.57
N PHE A 327 -25.71 -0.16 22.45
CA PHE A 327 -26.29 -1.16 21.55
C PHE A 327 -26.39 -2.53 22.23
N ASN A 328 -27.47 -3.27 21.95
CA ASN A 328 -27.69 -4.64 22.40
C ASN A 328 -26.66 -5.61 21.78
N LEU A 329 -25.56 -5.87 22.49
CA LEU A 329 -24.50 -6.78 22.02
C LEU A 329 -24.95 -8.25 21.89
N ALA A 330 -26.10 -8.64 22.44
CA ALA A 330 -26.68 -9.97 22.25
C ALA A 330 -27.48 -10.10 20.93
N ALA A 331 -27.68 -9.00 20.20
CA ALA A 331 -28.30 -9.03 18.88
C ALA A 331 -27.45 -9.85 17.90
N THR A 332 -28.12 -10.51 16.94
CA THR A 332 -27.44 -11.33 15.93
C THR A 332 -26.69 -10.49 14.89
N ALA A 333 -27.14 -9.26 14.65
CA ALA A 333 -26.53 -8.26 13.79
C ALA A 333 -27.19 -6.89 14.01
N ALA A 334 -26.64 -5.81 13.48
CA ALA A 334 -27.33 -4.51 13.41
C ALA A 334 -28.49 -4.55 12.40
N LEU A 335 -28.21 -5.09 11.20
CA LEU A 335 -29.17 -5.35 10.13
C LEU A 335 -29.19 -6.87 9.89
N ASN A 336 -30.30 -7.51 10.24
CA ASN A 336 -30.44 -8.96 10.24
C ASN A 336 -31.41 -9.39 9.15
N LEU A 337 -30.90 -9.88 8.02
CA LEU A 337 -31.71 -10.44 6.94
C LEU A 337 -32.05 -11.88 7.29
N THR A 338 -33.33 -12.24 7.15
CA THR A 338 -33.84 -13.59 7.47
C THR A 338 -34.96 -14.00 6.52
N GLY A 339 -35.23 -15.30 6.49
CA GLY A 339 -36.35 -15.88 5.74
C GLY A 339 -35.97 -16.17 4.28
N THR A 340 -36.29 -17.37 3.79
CA THR A 340 -35.99 -17.74 2.40
C THR A 340 -36.93 -17.02 1.43
N PRO A 341 -36.42 -16.19 0.49
CA PRO A 341 -37.25 -15.60 -0.55
C PRO A 341 -37.88 -16.70 -1.40
N SER A 342 -39.19 -16.60 -1.68
CA SER A 342 -39.91 -17.58 -2.51
C SER A 342 -39.79 -17.32 -4.02
N ASN A 343 -39.16 -16.21 -4.41
CA ASN A 343 -38.98 -15.79 -5.79
C ASN A 343 -37.50 -15.44 -6.05
N ASP A 344 -37.00 -15.84 -7.22
CA ASP A 344 -35.63 -15.55 -7.66
C ASP A 344 -35.53 -14.22 -8.43
N THR A 345 -36.62 -13.44 -8.49
CA THR A 345 -36.71 -12.24 -9.32
C THR A 345 -36.49 -10.93 -8.56
N GLU A 346 -36.74 -10.90 -7.24
CA GLU A 346 -36.53 -9.73 -6.41
C GLU A 346 -35.50 -10.01 -5.30
N LEU A 347 -34.64 -9.02 -5.03
CA LEU A 347 -33.53 -9.16 -4.08
C LEU A 347 -33.82 -8.39 -2.80
N HIS A 348 -33.39 -8.92 -1.65
CA HIS A 348 -33.18 -8.06 -0.49
C HIS A 348 -32.24 -6.94 -0.88
N THR A 349 -32.58 -5.70 -0.56
CA THR A 349 -31.77 -4.55 -0.98
C THR A 349 -31.40 -3.68 0.21
N LEU A 350 -30.10 -3.49 0.43
CA LEU A 350 -29.59 -2.47 1.35
C LEU A 350 -28.80 -1.44 0.53
N ARG A 351 -29.17 -0.15 0.61
CA ARG A 351 -28.42 0.88 -0.14
C ARG A 351 -28.49 2.30 0.40
N ASN A 352 -27.53 3.12 0.02
CA ASN A 352 -27.52 4.57 0.24
C ASN A 352 -27.55 5.00 1.72
N PHE A 353 -26.85 4.32 2.62
CA PHE A 353 -26.68 4.80 3.99
C PHE A 353 -25.33 4.39 4.57
N THR A 354 -24.93 5.03 5.67
CA THR A 354 -23.77 4.67 6.47
C THR A 354 -24.23 4.00 7.77
N VAL A 355 -23.51 2.96 8.22
CA VAL A 355 -23.56 2.48 9.60
C VAL A 355 -22.22 2.74 10.29
N ILE A 356 -22.26 3.29 11.50
CA ILE A 356 -21.08 3.74 12.26
C ILE A 356 -21.10 3.04 13.61
N CYS A 357 -20.12 2.17 13.86
CA CYS A 357 -19.91 1.54 15.16
C CYS A 357 -19.03 2.45 16.01
N GLN A 358 -19.65 3.42 16.68
CA GLN A 358 -18.97 4.39 17.53
C GLN A 358 -18.38 3.70 18.78
N ASP A 359 -17.56 4.43 19.52
CA ASP A 359 -17.06 4.04 20.84
C ASP A 359 -16.08 2.87 20.86
N GLN A 360 -15.40 2.63 19.74
CA GLN A 360 -14.26 1.72 19.71
C GLN A 360 -13.08 2.33 20.48
N PRO A 361 -12.46 1.62 21.43
CA PRO A 361 -11.35 2.13 22.22
C PRO A 361 -10.08 2.31 21.38
N ASP A 362 -9.10 2.99 21.95
CA ASP A 362 -7.77 3.17 21.37
C ASP A 362 -6.73 2.28 22.09
N ASP A 363 -6.73 0.99 21.77
CA ASP A 363 -5.96 -0.04 22.49
C ASP A 363 -5.15 -0.91 21.52
N PRO A 364 -3.91 -1.32 21.84
CA PRO A 364 -3.14 -2.20 20.95
C PRO A 364 -3.67 -3.63 20.90
N ASN A 365 -4.55 -4.03 21.84
CA ASN A 365 -5.13 -5.37 21.93
C ASN A 365 -6.59 -5.36 21.47
N ILE A 366 -6.88 -6.09 20.39
CA ILE A 366 -8.23 -6.23 19.83
C ILE A 366 -9.25 -6.77 20.86
N ALA A 367 -8.82 -7.55 21.85
CA ALA A 367 -9.73 -8.10 22.88
C ALA A 367 -10.38 -7.03 23.77
N ASN A 368 -9.83 -5.81 23.81
CA ASN A 368 -10.39 -4.70 24.57
C ASN A 368 -11.42 -3.90 23.76
N TYR A 369 -11.56 -4.15 22.44
CA TYR A 369 -12.50 -3.46 21.58
C TYR A 369 -13.95 -3.87 21.89
N VAL A 370 -14.89 -3.01 21.50
CA VAL A 370 -16.31 -3.38 21.61
C VAL A 370 -16.62 -4.38 20.50
N HIS A 371 -16.94 -5.60 20.91
CA HIS A 371 -17.34 -6.67 20.01
C HIS A 371 -18.80 -6.50 19.58
N TYR A 372 -19.09 -5.43 18.83
CA TYR A 372 -20.36 -5.30 18.16
C TYR A 372 -20.63 -6.56 17.32
N PRO A 373 -21.89 -7.07 17.27
CA PRO A 373 -22.23 -8.12 16.33
C PRO A 373 -22.01 -7.62 14.88
N PRO A 374 -22.05 -8.52 13.88
CA PRO A 374 -21.94 -8.12 12.49
C PRO A 374 -22.87 -6.95 12.17
N VAL A 375 -22.38 -5.95 11.44
CA VAL A 375 -23.24 -4.83 11.01
C VAL A 375 -24.35 -5.35 10.10
N ILE A 376 -24.02 -6.26 9.20
CA ILE A 376 -25.01 -6.97 8.37
C ILE A 376 -24.81 -8.47 8.58
N SER A 377 -25.90 -9.17 8.90
CA SER A 377 -25.96 -10.63 8.79
C SER A 377 -26.93 -10.97 7.66
N CYS A 378 -26.46 -11.80 6.74
CA CYS A 378 -27.27 -12.41 5.69
C CYS A 378 -27.01 -13.93 5.68
N VAL A 379 -26.89 -14.52 6.86
CA VAL A 379 -26.66 -15.96 7.05
C VAL A 379 -27.78 -16.76 6.39
N ASP A 380 -27.40 -17.70 5.52
CA ASP A 380 -28.31 -18.49 4.68
C ASP A 380 -29.31 -17.65 3.85
N GLN A 381 -28.93 -16.41 3.51
CA GLN A 381 -29.73 -15.52 2.68
C GLN A 381 -29.11 -15.40 1.29
N SER A 382 -29.77 -16.05 0.32
CA SER A 382 -29.44 -15.92 -1.10
C SER A 382 -30.16 -14.73 -1.74
N ASN A 383 -29.72 -14.31 -2.93
CA ASN A 383 -30.39 -13.28 -3.73
C ASN A 383 -30.47 -11.91 -3.00
N VAL A 384 -29.30 -11.38 -2.64
CA VAL A 384 -29.19 -10.13 -1.90
C VAL A 384 -28.37 -9.12 -2.70
N ASN A 385 -28.83 -7.86 -2.73
CA ASN A 385 -28.15 -6.73 -3.33
C ASN A 385 -27.71 -5.73 -2.26
N PHE A 386 -26.41 -5.44 -2.22
CA PHE A 386 -25.86 -4.34 -1.46
C PHE A 386 -25.29 -3.31 -2.42
N SER A 387 -25.68 -2.04 -2.28
CA SER A 387 -25.15 -0.99 -3.12
C SER A 387 -24.95 0.33 -2.39
N LYS A 388 -23.82 1.01 -2.60
CA LYS A 388 -23.56 2.34 -2.02
C LYS A 388 -23.73 2.35 -0.49
N LEU A 389 -23.20 1.33 0.17
CA LEU A 389 -23.15 1.27 1.63
C LEU A 389 -21.80 1.77 2.13
N HIS A 390 -21.81 2.31 3.34
CA HIS A 390 -20.60 2.69 4.05
C HIS A 390 -20.64 2.15 5.48
N ILE A 391 -19.69 1.30 5.84
CA ILE A 391 -19.62 0.68 7.17
C ILE A 391 -18.33 1.12 7.84
N ARG A 392 -18.48 1.78 8.99
CA ARG A 392 -17.38 2.40 9.73
C ARG A 392 -17.16 1.72 11.08
N GLU A 393 -15.91 1.43 11.39
CA GLU A 393 -15.46 1.05 12.74
C GLU A 393 -16.08 -0.23 13.30
N ALA A 394 -16.54 -1.10 12.41
CA ALA A 394 -17.13 -2.36 12.80
C ALA A 394 -16.13 -3.27 13.50
N TYR A 395 -16.61 -4.15 14.37
CA TYR A 395 -15.83 -5.31 14.76
C TYR A 395 -15.87 -6.34 13.63
N ILE A 396 -17.08 -6.72 13.21
CA ILE A 396 -17.36 -7.49 11.99
C ILE A 396 -18.29 -6.67 11.08
N GLY A 397 -17.93 -6.50 9.81
CA GLY A 397 -18.76 -5.77 8.84
C GLY A 397 -19.96 -6.59 8.36
N ILE A 398 -19.73 -7.57 7.48
CA ILE A 398 -20.78 -8.38 6.84
C ILE A 398 -20.49 -9.87 7.07
N ASP A 399 -21.47 -10.60 7.59
CA ASP A 399 -21.42 -12.05 7.77
C ASP A 399 -22.30 -12.78 6.75
N MET A 400 -21.66 -13.52 5.84
CA MET A 400 -22.25 -14.38 4.81
C MET A 400 -21.91 -15.85 5.08
N THR A 401 -22.15 -16.31 6.31
CA THR A 401 -22.05 -17.74 6.63
C THR A 401 -23.29 -18.50 6.09
N GLY A 402 -23.11 -19.73 5.64
CA GLY A 402 -24.18 -20.52 5.02
C GLY A 402 -24.40 -20.19 3.54
N ASN A 403 -25.54 -20.60 2.98
CA ASN A 403 -25.80 -20.42 1.56
C ASN A 403 -26.25 -18.98 1.24
N CYS A 404 -25.28 -18.16 0.86
CA CYS A 404 -25.49 -16.75 0.49
C CYS A 404 -25.34 -16.50 -1.02
N GLY A 405 -25.69 -17.49 -1.84
CA GLY A 405 -25.52 -17.45 -3.28
C GLY A 405 -26.40 -16.39 -3.98
N GLY A 406 -25.99 -15.94 -5.17
CA GLY A 406 -26.72 -14.87 -5.87
C GLY A 406 -26.50 -13.48 -5.24
N MET A 407 -25.38 -13.30 -4.56
CA MET A 407 -24.99 -12.03 -3.94
C MET A 407 -24.42 -11.07 -4.98
N ASP A 408 -24.94 -9.84 -4.98
CA ASP A 408 -24.42 -8.73 -5.78
C ASP A 408 -24.10 -7.53 -4.88
N MET A 409 -22.82 -7.24 -4.70
CA MET A 409 -22.34 -6.09 -3.95
C MET A 409 -21.64 -5.10 -4.87
N SER A 410 -22.05 -3.83 -4.80
CA SER A 410 -21.44 -2.76 -5.59
C SER A 410 -21.18 -1.49 -4.78
N ASP A 411 -20.00 -0.90 -4.92
CA ASP A 411 -19.66 0.41 -4.33
C ASP A 411 -19.82 0.41 -2.79
N ILE A 412 -19.15 -0.54 -2.15
CA ILE A 412 -19.17 -0.74 -0.70
C ILE A 412 -17.90 -0.15 -0.09
N GLU A 413 -18.05 0.83 0.79
CA GLU A 413 -16.95 1.36 1.60
C GLU A 413 -16.99 0.71 2.98
N LEU A 414 -15.89 0.09 3.42
CA LEU A 414 -15.91 -0.73 4.62
C LEU A 414 -14.63 -0.63 5.42
N SER A 415 -14.79 -0.51 6.74
CA SER A 415 -13.71 -0.56 7.72
C SER A 415 -14.14 -1.42 8.90
N ALA A 416 -13.25 -2.31 9.35
CA ALA A 416 -13.48 -3.13 10.53
C ALA A 416 -12.16 -3.46 11.25
N TYR A 417 -12.25 -3.76 12.55
CA TYR A 417 -11.08 -4.09 13.39
C TYR A 417 -10.78 -5.58 13.47
N PHE A 418 -11.74 -6.45 13.13
CA PHE A 418 -11.51 -7.90 13.10
C PHE A 418 -11.75 -8.48 11.70
N LYS A 419 -12.96 -8.30 11.14
CA LYS A 419 -13.32 -8.84 9.82
C LYS A 419 -14.19 -7.87 9.04
N GLY A 420 -13.85 -7.64 7.78
CA GLY A 420 -14.67 -6.83 6.89
C GLY A 420 -15.88 -7.60 6.37
N ILE A 421 -15.66 -8.51 5.44
CA ILE A 421 -16.70 -9.40 4.90
C ILE A 421 -16.23 -10.84 5.08
N LYS A 422 -17.09 -11.69 5.65
CA LYS A 422 -16.85 -13.14 5.78
C LYS A 422 -17.78 -13.90 4.85
N VAL A 423 -17.23 -14.83 4.06
CA VAL A 423 -18.00 -15.74 3.20
C VAL A 423 -17.63 -17.19 3.53
N ASP A 424 -18.62 -17.99 3.93
CA ASP A 424 -18.41 -19.42 4.21
C ASP A 424 -19.68 -20.24 3.98
N GLY A 425 -19.77 -20.93 2.85
CA GLY A 425 -20.86 -21.86 2.54
C GLY A 425 -21.70 -21.49 1.31
N SER A 426 -21.37 -20.40 0.61
CA SER A 426 -22.11 -19.99 -0.59
C SER A 426 -22.02 -21.05 -1.68
N THR A 427 -23.18 -21.55 -2.14
CA THR A 427 -23.26 -22.56 -3.19
C THR A 427 -23.46 -21.96 -4.59
N ASN A 428 -23.64 -20.65 -4.71
CA ASN A 428 -23.73 -19.94 -5.97
C ASN A 428 -22.83 -18.70 -5.96
N SER A 429 -22.91 -17.90 -7.02
CA SER A 429 -22.06 -16.75 -7.26
C SER A 429 -22.12 -15.71 -6.14
N VAL A 430 -20.94 -15.20 -5.77
CA VAL A 430 -20.77 -14.00 -4.94
C VAL A 430 -19.96 -12.99 -5.74
N LYS A 431 -20.60 -11.89 -6.11
CA LYS A 431 -20.00 -10.83 -6.92
C LYS A 431 -19.81 -9.58 -6.07
N ILE A 432 -18.58 -9.09 -6.05
CA ILE A 432 -18.19 -7.88 -5.34
C ILE A 432 -17.46 -6.96 -6.32
N ASP A 433 -18.10 -5.83 -6.65
CA ASP A 433 -17.56 -4.75 -7.47
C ASP A 433 -17.33 -3.50 -6.61
N LYS A 434 -16.18 -2.85 -6.77
CA LYS A 434 -15.87 -1.59 -6.05
C LYS A 434 -16.01 -1.70 -4.54
N LEU A 435 -15.45 -2.76 -3.98
CA LEU A 435 -15.19 -2.80 -2.53
C LEU A 435 -14.00 -1.89 -2.22
N MET A 436 -14.19 -0.94 -1.33
CA MET A 436 -13.14 -0.12 -0.75
C MET A 436 -12.97 -0.51 0.71
N TRP A 437 -12.02 -1.43 0.96
CA TRP A 437 -11.52 -1.72 2.29
C TRP A 437 -10.47 -0.67 2.68
N TRP A 438 -10.84 0.20 3.60
CA TRP A 438 -10.03 1.34 4.02
C TRP A 438 -10.29 1.68 5.49
N PRO A 439 -9.36 2.31 6.22
CA PRO A 439 -9.55 2.72 7.62
C PRO A 439 -10.51 3.91 7.80
N TYR A 440 -11.76 3.79 7.34
CA TYR A 440 -12.76 4.85 7.40
C TYR A 440 -13.19 5.19 8.83
N GLY A 441 -13.01 6.45 9.21
CA GLY A 441 -13.48 6.98 10.48
C GLY A 441 -12.51 6.83 11.64
N PHE A 442 -11.48 6.00 11.52
CA PHE A 442 -10.50 5.82 12.58
C PHE A 442 -9.75 7.11 12.87
N PRO A 443 -9.61 7.50 14.15
CA PRO A 443 -8.49 8.32 14.58
C PRO A 443 -7.18 7.65 14.13
N GLN A 444 -6.25 8.42 13.58
CA GLN A 444 -4.98 7.90 13.04
C GLN A 444 -3.96 7.58 14.14
N THR A 445 -4.41 6.96 15.22
CA THR A 445 -3.59 6.54 16.35
C THR A 445 -2.82 5.28 16.00
N ALA A 446 -1.68 5.07 16.67
CA ALA A 446 -0.81 3.93 16.42
C ALA A 446 -1.52 2.60 16.74
N ASN A 447 -2.26 2.55 17.86
CA ASN A 447 -2.96 1.36 18.34
C ASN A 447 -4.06 0.90 17.35
N LYS A 448 -4.99 1.80 16.99
CA LYS A 448 -6.05 1.47 16.01
C LYS A 448 -5.49 1.05 14.66
N ARG A 449 -4.42 1.70 14.18
CA ARG A 449 -3.74 1.31 12.94
C ARG A 449 -3.11 -0.07 13.02
N ALA A 450 -2.48 -0.41 14.15
CA ALA A 450 -1.88 -1.73 14.36
C ALA A 450 -2.95 -2.83 14.37
N VAL A 451 -4.07 -2.61 15.05
CA VAL A 451 -5.20 -3.56 15.06
C VAL A 451 -5.77 -3.75 13.65
N TYR A 452 -6.12 -2.64 12.96
CA TYR A 452 -6.63 -2.70 11.59
C TYR A 452 -5.66 -3.40 10.62
N ALA A 453 -4.36 -3.17 10.77
CA ALA A 453 -3.34 -3.78 9.92
C ALA A 453 -3.37 -5.31 9.96
N THR A 454 -3.92 -5.92 11.03
CA THR A 454 -4.06 -7.38 11.16
C THR A 454 -5.47 -7.90 10.85
N ALA A 455 -6.44 -7.00 10.64
CA ALA A 455 -7.83 -7.35 10.37
C ALA A 455 -8.00 -7.97 8.98
N ARG A 456 -8.92 -8.92 8.83
CA ARG A 456 -9.17 -9.54 7.52
C ARG A 456 -10.17 -8.70 6.74
N GLY A 457 -9.77 -8.14 5.60
CA GLY A 457 -10.67 -7.32 4.79
C GLY A 457 -11.80 -8.15 4.19
N LEU A 458 -11.41 -9.17 3.42
CA LEU A 458 -12.31 -10.19 2.87
C LEU A 458 -11.81 -11.57 3.29
N GLU A 459 -12.59 -12.27 4.11
CA GLU A 459 -12.32 -13.61 4.60
C GLU A 459 -13.16 -14.63 3.81
N MET A 460 -12.48 -15.40 2.96
CA MET A 460 -13.09 -16.36 2.06
C MET A 460 -12.78 -17.78 2.52
N PHE A 461 -13.83 -18.55 2.82
CA PHE A 461 -13.76 -19.98 3.06
C PHE A 461 -14.39 -20.74 1.88
N ARG A 462 -15.62 -21.23 2.02
CA ARG A 462 -16.32 -21.93 0.93
C ARG A 462 -17.15 -20.98 0.07
N CYS A 463 -16.87 -20.92 -1.24
CA CYS A 463 -17.67 -20.23 -2.26
C CYS A 463 -17.43 -20.85 -3.65
N ASP A 464 -18.48 -21.26 -4.36
CA ASP A 464 -18.32 -21.93 -5.67
C ASP A 464 -17.85 -21.00 -6.79
N ASP A 465 -18.38 -19.78 -6.82
CA ASP A 465 -18.20 -18.86 -7.95
C ASP A 465 -17.96 -17.43 -7.44
N PHE A 466 -16.73 -17.18 -6.98
CA PHE A 466 -16.34 -15.89 -6.40
C PHE A 466 -15.78 -14.92 -7.44
N HIS A 467 -16.27 -13.68 -7.43
CA HIS A 467 -15.75 -12.60 -8.26
C HIS A 467 -15.51 -11.33 -7.45
N LEU A 468 -14.25 -10.88 -7.41
CA LEU A 468 -13.86 -9.58 -6.89
C LEU A 468 -13.36 -8.69 -8.04
N SER A 469 -13.87 -7.47 -8.14
CA SER A 469 -13.46 -6.56 -9.22
C SER A 469 -13.43 -5.08 -8.83
N ASN A 470 -12.58 -4.32 -9.50
CA ASN A 470 -12.49 -2.84 -9.40
C ASN A 470 -12.37 -2.33 -7.96
N SER A 471 -11.65 -3.06 -7.11
CA SER A 471 -11.69 -2.90 -5.65
C SER A 471 -10.35 -2.42 -5.10
N LEU A 472 -10.38 -1.72 -3.97
CA LEU A 472 -9.20 -1.30 -3.21
C LEU A 472 -9.19 -2.01 -1.86
N MET A 473 -8.08 -2.68 -1.57
CA MET A 473 -7.83 -3.46 -0.39
C MET A 473 -6.61 -2.87 0.34
N PHE A 474 -6.83 -1.84 1.15
CA PHE A 474 -5.75 -1.02 1.72
C PHE A 474 -5.33 -1.44 3.15
N GLY A 475 -4.03 -1.55 3.37
CA GLY A 475 -3.41 -1.38 4.68
C GLY A 475 -3.48 -2.56 5.65
N SER A 476 -4.01 -3.72 5.23
CA SER A 476 -4.03 -4.94 6.03
C SER A 476 -3.03 -5.99 5.51
N THR A 477 -2.36 -6.72 6.40
CA THR A 477 -1.53 -7.89 6.08
C THR A 477 -2.35 -9.10 5.64
N GLN A 478 -3.67 -9.06 5.77
CA GLN A 478 -4.61 -10.12 5.40
C GLN A 478 -5.83 -9.52 4.68
N ALA A 479 -5.61 -8.55 3.81
CA ALA A 479 -6.65 -7.82 3.11
C ALA A 479 -7.59 -8.77 2.33
N LEU A 480 -7.04 -9.76 1.61
CA LEU A 480 -7.79 -10.91 1.12
C LEU A 480 -7.21 -12.19 1.75
N TYR A 481 -8.01 -12.85 2.58
CA TYR A 481 -7.66 -14.08 3.27
C TYR A 481 -8.48 -15.24 2.73
N MET A 482 -7.83 -16.22 2.09
CA MET A 482 -8.47 -17.41 1.53
C MET A 482 -8.03 -18.67 2.25
N SER A 483 -9.00 -19.48 2.70
CA SER A 483 -8.79 -20.74 3.40
C SER A 483 -9.91 -21.74 3.07
N SER A 484 -9.87 -22.92 3.66
CA SER A 484 -10.98 -23.88 3.64
C SER A 484 -11.70 -23.94 4.99
N SER A 485 -12.97 -24.30 4.96
CA SER A 485 -13.76 -24.72 6.12
C SER A 485 -14.17 -26.19 5.95
N GLY A 486 -14.98 -26.72 6.88
CA GLY A 486 -15.60 -28.04 6.73
C GLY A 486 -16.57 -28.13 5.52
N LEU A 487 -16.95 -27.00 4.93
CA LEU A 487 -17.81 -26.90 3.76
C LEU A 487 -17.02 -26.90 2.43
N GLY A 488 -15.69 -26.78 2.49
CA GLY A 488 -14.79 -26.76 1.34
C GLY A 488 -14.01 -25.45 1.23
N SER A 489 -13.61 -25.10 -0.01
CA SER A 489 -12.78 -23.92 -0.31
C SER A 489 -13.38 -23.08 -1.43
N THR A 490 -12.85 -21.86 -1.61
CA THR A 490 -13.32 -20.90 -2.63
C THR A 490 -12.66 -21.17 -3.98
N PHE A 491 -13.42 -21.02 -5.06
CA PHE A 491 -12.93 -20.91 -6.43
C PHE A 491 -13.39 -19.57 -7.01
N GLY A 492 -12.50 -18.82 -7.64
CA GLY A 492 -12.89 -17.51 -8.16
C GLY A 492 -11.80 -16.66 -8.80
N THR A 493 -12.14 -15.40 -8.98
CA THR A 493 -11.33 -14.40 -9.70
C THR A 493 -11.18 -13.11 -8.92
N ALA A 494 -10.04 -12.44 -9.13
CA ALA A 494 -9.80 -11.06 -8.70
C ALA A 494 -9.31 -10.26 -9.91
N VAL A 495 -10.06 -9.23 -10.34
CA VAL A 495 -9.74 -8.48 -11.56
C VAL A 495 -9.72 -6.98 -11.27
N ASN A 496 -8.61 -6.31 -11.61
CA ASN A 496 -8.47 -4.87 -11.32
C ASN A 496 -8.65 -4.57 -9.82
N VAL A 497 -7.87 -5.26 -8.98
CA VAL A 497 -7.90 -5.11 -7.53
C VAL A 497 -6.57 -4.55 -7.06
N ASP A 498 -6.64 -3.49 -6.25
CA ASP A 498 -5.49 -2.82 -5.66
C ASP A 498 -5.27 -3.33 -4.24
N PHE A 499 -4.24 -4.12 -4.06
CA PHE A 499 -3.73 -4.63 -2.79
C PHE A 499 -2.65 -3.69 -2.26
N ASP A 500 -3.06 -2.63 -1.56
CA ASP A 500 -2.21 -1.47 -1.27
C ASP A 500 -1.66 -1.42 0.17
N ASP A 501 -0.53 -0.73 0.35
CA ASP A 501 0.29 -0.52 1.56
C ASP A 501 0.91 -1.78 2.17
N ARG A 502 0.23 -2.92 2.14
CA ARG A 502 0.72 -4.18 2.74
C ARG A 502 0.59 -5.40 1.85
N GLY A 503 0.00 -5.27 0.66
CA GLY A 503 -0.28 -6.38 -0.26
C GLY A 503 -1.34 -7.36 0.26
N GLY A 504 -1.05 -8.02 1.37
CA GLY A 504 -2.07 -8.62 2.22
C GLY A 504 -2.88 -9.77 1.61
N LEU A 505 -2.45 -10.35 0.48
CA LEU A 505 -3.06 -11.55 -0.07
C LEU A 505 -2.51 -12.78 0.65
N VAL A 506 -3.36 -13.47 1.42
CA VAL A 506 -3.02 -14.69 2.15
C VAL A 506 -3.86 -15.85 1.65
N MET A 507 -3.20 -16.97 1.30
CA MET A 507 -3.89 -18.13 0.74
C MET A 507 -3.38 -19.44 1.33
N THR A 508 -4.27 -20.17 2.01
CA THR A 508 -3.98 -21.51 2.57
C THR A 508 -4.70 -22.63 1.82
N ALA A 509 -5.79 -22.33 1.11
CA ALA A 509 -6.57 -23.26 0.29
C ALA A 509 -7.41 -22.52 -0.77
N GLY A 510 -8.06 -23.26 -1.68
CA GLY A 510 -8.91 -22.73 -2.74
C GLY A 510 -8.18 -22.52 -4.08
N ALA A 511 -8.83 -21.83 -5.01
CA ALA A 511 -8.24 -21.40 -6.27
C ALA A 511 -8.61 -19.94 -6.58
N LEU A 512 -7.61 -19.10 -6.85
CA LEU A 512 -7.79 -17.70 -7.22
C LEU A 512 -7.02 -17.37 -8.50
N PHE A 513 -7.73 -16.85 -9.49
CA PHE A 513 -7.15 -16.31 -10.72
C PHE A 513 -7.22 -14.79 -10.69
N ALA A 514 -6.09 -14.16 -10.40
CA ALA A 514 -5.93 -12.72 -10.32
C ALA A 514 -5.37 -12.13 -11.63
N SER A 515 -5.95 -11.02 -12.09
CA SER A 515 -5.46 -10.32 -13.28
C SER A 515 -5.59 -8.81 -13.19
N SER A 516 -4.69 -8.08 -13.85
CA SER A 516 -4.69 -6.61 -13.85
C SER A 516 -4.70 -5.99 -12.45
N CYS A 517 -4.16 -6.69 -11.46
CA CYS A 517 -4.13 -6.23 -10.07
C CYS A 517 -2.88 -5.38 -9.81
N TYR A 518 -2.96 -4.53 -8.80
CA TYR A 518 -1.82 -3.74 -8.30
C TYR A 518 -1.50 -4.18 -6.89
N PHE A 519 -0.25 -4.55 -6.60
CA PHE A 519 0.17 -4.94 -5.25
C PHE A 519 1.28 -4.00 -4.78
N THR A 520 1.19 -3.46 -3.57
CA THR A 520 2.24 -2.62 -3.01
C THR A 520 2.65 -3.01 -1.60
N LEU A 521 3.93 -2.75 -1.28
CA LEU A 521 4.45 -2.80 0.07
C LEU A 521 4.97 -1.42 0.47
N GLY A 522 4.24 -0.75 1.35
CA GLY A 522 4.64 0.49 2.01
C GLY A 522 5.09 0.31 3.47
N LYS A 523 5.00 -0.91 4.03
CA LYS A 523 5.31 -1.21 5.43
C LYS A 523 6.20 -2.44 5.60
N THR A 524 7.00 -2.44 6.66
CA THR A 524 7.96 -3.53 6.92
C THR A 524 7.30 -4.79 7.47
N ASP A 525 6.14 -4.70 8.11
CA ASP A 525 5.38 -5.81 8.69
C ASP A 525 4.57 -6.62 7.66
N SER A 526 4.88 -6.49 6.36
CA SER A 526 3.97 -6.87 5.28
C SER A 526 4.60 -7.77 4.20
N GLN A 527 3.72 -8.37 3.37
CA GLN A 527 4.06 -9.23 2.23
C GLN A 527 3.01 -9.05 1.13
N LEU A 528 3.44 -9.05 -0.14
CA LEU A 528 2.53 -8.94 -1.30
C LEU A 528 1.59 -10.14 -1.35
N VAL A 529 2.18 -11.32 -1.17
CA VAL A 529 1.49 -12.61 -1.20
C VAL A 529 2.14 -13.55 -0.18
N ASN A 530 1.31 -14.22 0.62
CA ASN A 530 1.72 -15.33 1.48
C ASN A 530 0.84 -16.55 1.20
N GLN A 531 1.40 -17.51 0.46
CA GLN A 531 0.71 -18.74 0.06
C GLN A 531 1.30 -19.95 0.77
N SER A 532 0.46 -20.74 1.43
CA SER A 532 0.81 -22.02 2.03
C SER A 532 0.03 -23.20 1.46
N GLY A 533 -0.92 -22.97 0.55
CA GLY A 533 -1.71 -24.01 -0.12
C GLY A 533 -2.62 -23.45 -1.21
N GLY A 534 -3.44 -24.31 -1.81
CA GLY A 534 -4.34 -23.93 -2.92
C GLY A 534 -3.63 -23.60 -4.23
N VAL A 535 -4.35 -22.97 -5.16
CA VAL A 535 -3.88 -22.57 -6.50
C VAL A 535 -4.01 -21.06 -6.67
N LEU A 536 -2.89 -20.37 -6.82
CA LEU A 536 -2.87 -18.93 -7.06
C LEU A 536 -2.22 -18.63 -8.40
N ALA A 537 -2.97 -18.02 -9.32
CA ALA A 537 -2.43 -17.55 -10.58
C ALA A 537 -2.60 -16.04 -10.69
N ILE A 538 -1.50 -15.31 -10.81
CA ILE A 538 -1.48 -13.85 -10.99
C ILE A 538 -0.95 -13.55 -12.39
N THR A 539 -1.70 -12.78 -13.17
CA THR A 539 -1.39 -12.47 -14.56
C THR A 539 -1.49 -10.97 -14.83
N SER A 540 -0.68 -10.44 -15.76
CA SER A 540 -0.79 -9.06 -16.25
C SER A 540 -0.91 -8.01 -15.13
N SER A 541 -0.23 -8.21 -14.01
CA SER A 541 -0.37 -7.42 -12.78
C SER A 541 0.89 -6.60 -12.52
N GLN A 542 0.78 -5.64 -11.61
CA GLN A 542 1.90 -4.78 -11.22
C GLN A 542 2.20 -4.94 -9.74
N PHE A 543 3.49 -4.92 -9.40
CA PHE A 543 3.98 -5.01 -8.03
C PHE A 543 4.94 -3.84 -7.77
N GLY A 544 4.78 -3.17 -6.62
CA GLY A 544 5.63 -2.06 -6.18
C GLY A 544 6.10 -2.23 -4.74
N VAL A 545 7.40 -2.44 -4.55
CA VAL A 545 8.01 -2.56 -3.22
C VAL A 545 8.64 -1.23 -2.83
N ALA A 546 8.02 -0.53 -1.87
CA ALA A 546 8.47 0.74 -1.31
C ALA A 546 8.96 0.61 0.16
N ALA A 547 8.85 -0.57 0.76
CA ALA A 547 9.43 -0.93 2.05
C ALA A 547 9.91 -2.38 2.05
N GLN A 548 11.02 -2.64 2.75
CA GLN A 548 11.56 -3.99 2.92
C GLN A 548 10.65 -4.85 3.79
N SER A 549 10.32 -6.07 3.35
CA SER A 549 9.60 -7.03 4.16
C SER A 549 10.47 -7.51 5.34
N ALA A 550 9.92 -7.52 6.56
CA ALA A 550 10.64 -7.92 7.77
C ALA A 550 11.13 -9.37 7.74
N ILE A 551 10.51 -10.22 6.92
CA ILE A 551 10.93 -11.61 6.73
C ILE A 551 11.88 -11.81 5.53
N GLY A 552 12.24 -10.72 4.84
CA GLY A 552 13.10 -10.74 3.66
C GLY A 552 12.44 -11.31 2.40
N LYS A 553 11.10 -11.40 2.34
CA LYS A 553 10.36 -12.08 1.27
C LYS A 553 9.09 -11.33 0.90
N ALA A 554 9.04 -10.77 -0.32
CA ALA A 554 7.87 -10.02 -0.78
C ALA A 554 6.71 -10.95 -1.19
N ILE A 555 7.00 -12.02 -1.94
CA ILE A 555 6.06 -13.09 -2.31
C ILE A 555 6.60 -14.40 -1.73
N GLN A 556 5.87 -15.00 -0.81
CA GLN A 556 6.24 -16.25 -0.15
C GLN A 556 5.30 -17.39 -0.56
N ILE A 557 5.89 -18.52 -0.97
CA ILE A 557 5.17 -19.73 -1.33
C ILE A 557 5.78 -20.92 -0.57
N THR A 558 5.04 -21.41 0.43
CA THR A 558 5.43 -22.56 1.26
C THR A 558 4.53 -23.78 1.04
N GLY A 559 3.63 -23.73 0.06
CA GLY A 559 2.78 -24.85 -0.35
C GLY A 559 1.82 -24.44 -1.48
N GLY A 560 1.21 -25.42 -2.14
CA GLY A 560 0.25 -25.18 -3.23
C GLY A 560 0.90 -24.97 -4.60
N GLU A 561 0.11 -24.47 -5.55
CA GLU A 561 0.51 -24.14 -6.91
C GLU A 561 0.50 -22.62 -7.10
N PHE A 562 1.58 -22.06 -7.65
CA PHE A 562 1.72 -20.63 -7.87
C PHE A 562 2.07 -20.33 -9.32
N GLN A 563 1.42 -19.31 -9.90
CA GLN A 563 1.75 -18.79 -11.21
C GLN A 563 1.86 -17.27 -11.16
N LEU A 564 2.92 -16.73 -11.76
CA LEU A 564 3.08 -15.30 -12.01
C LEU A 564 3.50 -15.11 -13.47
N THR A 565 2.64 -14.52 -14.29
CA THR A 565 2.92 -14.32 -15.71
C THR A 565 2.59 -12.92 -16.23
N GLY A 566 3.34 -12.48 -17.25
CA GLY A 566 3.07 -11.21 -17.96
C GLY A 566 3.07 -9.97 -17.08
N SER A 567 3.69 -10.02 -15.90
CA SER A 567 3.57 -9.00 -14.86
C SER A 567 4.81 -8.10 -14.77
N HIS A 568 4.64 -6.91 -14.22
CA HIS A 568 5.73 -5.97 -13.94
C HIS A 568 6.01 -5.91 -12.44
N VAL A 569 7.23 -6.24 -12.03
CA VAL A 569 7.62 -6.38 -10.63
C VAL A 569 8.72 -5.37 -10.32
N ASN A 570 8.35 -4.23 -9.71
CA ASN A 570 9.27 -3.21 -9.26
C ASN A 570 9.64 -3.42 -7.79
N CYS A 571 10.90 -3.76 -7.57
CA CYS A 571 11.46 -4.20 -6.30
C CYS A 571 12.16 -3.06 -5.53
N GLY A 572 12.28 -1.87 -6.13
CA GLY A 572 12.92 -0.73 -5.49
C GLY A 572 14.39 -0.97 -5.15
N ASN A 573 14.83 -0.48 -3.99
CA ASN A 573 16.20 -0.56 -3.50
C ASN A 573 16.39 -1.60 -2.37
N PHE A 574 15.41 -2.47 -2.14
CA PHE A 574 15.40 -3.42 -1.02
C PHE A 574 15.97 -4.79 -1.40
N ASP A 575 16.69 -5.41 -0.46
CA ASP A 575 17.38 -6.68 -0.66
C ASP A 575 16.53 -7.89 -0.24
N ASP A 576 15.25 -7.91 -0.65
CA ASP A 576 14.35 -9.03 -0.40
C ASP A 576 14.44 -10.09 -1.48
N ASN A 577 14.19 -11.35 -1.12
CA ASN A 577 13.74 -12.32 -2.10
C ASN A 577 12.36 -11.89 -2.59
N ILE A 578 12.29 -11.47 -3.85
CA ILE A 578 11.04 -10.98 -4.41
C ILE A 578 10.06 -12.12 -4.52
N ILE A 579 10.53 -13.28 -4.96
CA ILE A 579 9.76 -14.52 -4.97
C ILE A 579 10.56 -15.60 -4.25
N SER A 580 9.98 -16.17 -3.20
CA SER A 580 10.55 -17.29 -2.44
C SER A 580 9.59 -18.47 -2.45
N ALA A 581 9.85 -19.44 -3.31
CA ALA A 581 9.16 -20.74 -3.33
C ALA A 581 10.05 -21.83 -2.75
N THR A 582 9.76 -22.29 -1.54
CA THR A 582 10.61 -23.28 -0.82
C THR A 582 9.95 -24.65 -0.62
N ASN A 583 8.62 -24.74 -0.69
CA ASN A 583 7.86 -25.99 -0.48
C ASN A 583 6.57 -26.04 -1.33
N ALA A 584 6.54 -25.32 -2.45
CA ALA A 584 5.42 -25.37 -3.38
C ALA A 584 5.36 -26.71 -4.12
N SER A 585 4.17 -27.14 -4.54
CA SER A 585 3.98 -28.28 -5.43
C SER A 585 4.45 -27.92 -6.85
N SER A 586 4.03 -26.76 -7.34
CA SER A 586 4.44 -26.23 -8.63
C SER A 586 4.56 -24.70 -8.61
N VAL A 587 5.48 -24.17 -9.42
CA VAL A 587 5.70 -22.74 -9.63
C VAL A 587 5.90 -22.47 -11.10
N MET A 588 5.15 -21.50 -11.65
CA MET A 588 5.36 -20.97 -13.00
C MET A 588 5.61 -19.47 -12.95
N ILE A 589 6.79 -19.02 -13.37
CA ILE A 589 7.17 -17.61 -13.43
C ILE A 589 7.56 -17.31 -14.88
N GLY A 590 6.65 -16.68 -15.62
CA GLY A 590 6.74 -16.61 -17.08
C GLY A 590 6.53 -15.21 -17.68
N GLY A 591 7.46 -14.72 -18.50
CA GLY A 591 7.21 -13.49 -19.28
C GLY A 591 7.06 -12.22 -18.44
N ASN A 592 7.67 -12.16 -17.25
CA ASN A 592 7.59 -11.01 -16.37
C ASN A 592 8.79 -10.07 -16.56
N LYS A 593 8.61 -8.79 -16.19
CA LYS A 593 9.70 -7.81 -16.11
C LYS A 593 9.98 -7.46 -14.65
N PHE A 594 11.20 -7.70 -14.20
CA PHE A 594 11.70 -7.36 -12.87
C PHE A 594 12.55 -6.10 -12.94
N VAL A 595 12.37 -5.20 -11.98
CA VAL A 595 13.13 -3.95 -11.89
C VAL A 595 13.67 -3.79 -10.47
N ARG A 596 14.99 -3.60 -10.33
CA ARG A 596 15.63 -3.13 -9.08
C ARG A 596 16.32 -1.79 -9.34
N THR A 597 16.72 -1.09 -8.28
CA THR A 597 17.49 0.15 -8.42
C THR A 597 18.91 -0.14 -8.89
N ASP A 598 19.37 0.59 -9.91
CA ASP A 598 20.72 0.45 -10.45
C ASP A 598 21.78 0.87 -9.40
N ALA A 599 23.03 0.44 -9.58
CA ALA A 599 24.17 0.78 -8.72
C ALA A 599 24.09 0.32 -7.24
N ILE A 600 23.11 -0.52 -6.87
CA ILE A 600 23.04 -1.18 -5.56
C ILE A 600 23.51 -2.63 -5.67
N THR A 601 24.32 -3.06 -4.72
CA THR A 601 24.69 -4.47 -4.53
C THR A 601 23.68 -5.16 -3.63
N TYR A 602 23.05 -6.21 -4.15
CA TYR A 602 22.09 -7.04 -3.44
C TYR A 602 22.75 -8.34 -2.97
N ALA A 603 22.42 -8.85 -1.77
CA ALA A 603 22.89 -10.14 -1.29
C ALA A 603 21.88 -11.28 -1.57
N ASN A 604 20.59 -10.94 -1.68
CA ASN A 604 19.50 -11.89 -1.83
C ASN A 604 19.01 -12.01 -3.29
N PRO A 605 18.86 -13.23 -3.81
CA PRO A 605 18.40 -13.45 -5.17
C PRO A 605 16.98 -12.95 -5.38
N VAL A 606 16.66 -12.54 -6.60
CA VAL A 606 15.31 -12.06 -6.96
C VAL A 606 14.30 -13.20 -6.82
N ILE A 607 14.61 -14.37 -7.37
CA ILE A 607 13.77 -15.57 -7.33
C ILE A 607 14.53 -16.70 -6.63
N ILE A 608 13.89 -17.33 -5.65
CA ILE A 608 14.30 -18.62 -5.08
C ILE A 608 13.24 -19.66 -5.43
N ALA A 609 13.68 -20.74 -6.07
CA ALA A 609 12.90 -21.95 -6.25
C ALA A 609 13.69 -23.13 -5.67
N SER A 610 13.26 -23.61 -4.51
CA SER A 610 13.90 -24.74 -3.84
C SER A 610 12.85 -25.62 -3.19
N GLY A 611 13.13 -26.92 -3.02
CA GLY A 611 12.22 -27.82 -2.34
C GLY A 611 12.27 -29.24 -2.89
N THR A 612 11.92 -30.22 -2.08
CA THR A 612 11.82 -31.62 -2.50
C THR A 612 10.51 -31.82 -3.25
N GLY A 613 10.58 -32.29 -4.51
CA GLY A 613 9.40 -32.56 -5.34
C GLY A 613 8.80 -31.34 -6.06
N LEU A 614 9.37 -30.13 -5.89
CA LEU A 614 8.91 -28.92 -6.57
C LEU A 614 9.00 -29.06 -8.10
N ARG A 615 7.95 -28.68 -8.83
CA ARG A 615 8.00 -28.46 -10.29
C ARG A 615 8.11 -26.97 -10.62
N ALA A 616 9.29 -26.51 -11.04
CA ALA A 616 9.55 -25.09 -11.32
C ALA A 616 9.72 -24.80 -12.83
N THR A 617 8.89 -23.92 -13.37
CA THR A 617 8.98 -23.40 -14.74
C THR A 617 9.26 -21.90 -14.69
N ILE A 618 10.48 -21.48 -14.98
CA ILE A 618 10.92 -20.07 -14.92
C ILE A 618 11.40 -19.66 -16.31
N VAL A 619 10.55 -19.00 -17.09
CA VAL A 619 10.81 -18.81 -18.53
C VAL A 619 10.52 -17.41 -19.04
N GLY A 620 11.36 -16.90 -19.94
CA GLY A 620 11.06 -15.66 -20.69
C GLY A 620 11.01 -14.39 -19.82
N ASN A 621 11.58 -14.40 -18.60
CA ASN A 621 11.57 -13.23 -17.74
C ASN A 621 12.70 -12.26 -18.11
N GLN A 622 12.49 -10.97 -17.89
CA GLN A 622 13.46 -9.91 -18.14
C GLN A 622 13.80 -9.17 -16.84
N ALA A 623 15.05 -8.73 -16.70
CA ALA A 623 15.49 -7.85 -15.62
C ALA A 623 16.23 -6.62 -16.17
N ASN A 624 16.22 -5.49 -15.45
CA ASN A 624 17.13 -4.37 -15.75
C ASN A 624 18.58 -4.67 -15.31
N THR A 625 19.52 -3.82 -15.72
CA THR A 625 20.94 -3.99 -15.40
C THR A 625 21.22 -3.73 -13.92
N PHE A 626 21.68 -4.75 -13.20
CA PHE A 626 22.10 -4.60 -11.81
C PHE A 626 23.55 -4.09 -11.69
N ALA A 627 23.91 -3.55 -10.52
CA ALA A 627 25.29 -3.19 -10.22
C ALA A 627 26.22 -4.41 -10.25
N SER A 628 27.48 -4.22 -10.67
CA SER A 628 28.52 -5.24 -10.58
C SER A 628 28.66 -5.75 -9.14
N GLY A 629 28.68 -7.07 -8.94
CA GLY A 629 28.79 -7.71 -7.62
C GLY A 629 27.46 -8.03 -6.93
N SER A 630 26.31 -7.70 -7.53
CA SER A 630 24.98 -8.10 -7.04
C SER A 630 24.74 -9.62 -7.07
N SER A 631 23.86 -10.11 -6.19
CA SER A 631 23.39 -11.50 -6.11
C SER A 631 22.68 -11.99 -7.38
N GLU A 632 22.50 -13.31 -7.46
CA GLU A 632 21.87 -14.03 -8.56
C GLU A 632 20.45 -13.54 -8.90
N PHE A 633 20.03 -13.59 -10.16
CA PHE A 633 18.63 -13.35 -10.52
C PHE A 633 17.74 -14.50 -10.08
N VAL A 634 18.17 -15.75 -10.33
CA VAL A 634 17.45 -16.94 -9.85
C VAL A 634 18.40 -17.90 -9.15
N ARG A 635 17.96 -18.37 -7.99
CA ARG A 635 18.57 -19.46 -7.23
C ARG A 635 17.69 -20.69 -7.24
N ILE A 636 18.33 -21.82 -7.52
CA ILE A 636 17.68 -23.13 -7.59
C ILE A 636 18.33 -24.10 -6.60
N GLY A 637 17.52 -24.85 -5.85
CA GLY A 637 18.02 -25.86 -4.91
C GLY A 637 17.04 -27.02 -4.63
N GLY A 638 17.50 -28.02 -3.86
CA GLY A 638 16.70 -29.20 -3.50
C GLY A 638 16.51 -30.23 -4.62
N SER A 639 15.63 -31.23 -4.42
CA SER A 639 15.29 -32.26 -5.41
C SER A 639 14.05 -31.87 -6.24
N MET A 640 14.21 -30.92 -7.16
CA MET A 640 13.13 -30.38 -8.01
C MET A 640 13.15 -30.87 -9.47
N SER A 641 12.13 -30.53 -10.27
CA SER A 641 12.06 -30.79 -11.72
C SER A 641 11.54 -29.56 -12.46
N GLY A 642 11.80 -29.42 -13.76
CA GLY A 642 11.17 -28.38 -14.59
C GLY A 642 12.09 -27.69 -15.60
N VAL A 643 11.79 -26.45 -15.95
CA VAL A 643 12.43 -25.72 -17.07
C VAL A 643 12.81 -24.31 -16.63
N VAL A 644 14.08 -23.93 -16.83
CA VAL A 644 14.57 -22.57 -16.63
C VAL A 644 15.22 -22.08 -17.91
N ALA A 645 14.50 -21.29 -18.69
CA ALA A 645 14.91 -20.96 -20.05
C ALA A 645 14.53 -19.56 -20.54
N HIS A 646 15.31 -19.02 -21.47
CA HIS A 646 15.02 -17.74 -22.15
C HIS A 646 14.85 -16.54 -21.22
N ASN A 647 15.45 -16.56 -20.03
CA ASN A 647 15.44 -15.42 -19.14
C ASN A 647 16.59 -14.46 -19.50
N ASP A 648 16.27 -13.18 -19.64
CA ASP A 648 17.20 -12.13 -20.04
C ASP A 648 17.61 -11.26 -18.84
N THR A 649 18.87 -11.38 -18.44
CA THR A 649 19.48 -10.66 -17.31
C THR A 649 20.78 -9.97 -17.78
N PRO A 650 20.73 -8.69 -18.18
CA PRO A 650 21.92 -7.96 -18.60
C PRO A 650 22.81 -7.64 -17.38
N PHE A 651 23.72 -8.55 -17.02
CA PHE A 651 24.71 -8.36 -15.95
C PHE A 651 26.08 -8.00 -16.52
N SER A 652 26.72 -6.95 -15.97
CA SER A 652 28.16 -6.69 -16.15
C SER A 652 28.94 -7.34 -15.00
N GLY A 653 29.27 -8.62 -15.11
CA GLY A 653 30.31 -9.26 -14.28
C GLY A 653 29.91 -9.95 -12.97
N ALA A 654 28.63 -10.27 -12.74
CA ALA A 654 28.19 -11.13 -11.62
C ALA A 654 27.37 -12.34 -12.11
N VAL A 655 27.33 -13.41 -11.30
CA VAL A 655 26.70 -14.70 -11.62
C VAL A 655 25.18 -14.52 -11.75
N GLY A 656 24.64 -14.46 -12.96
CA GLY A 656 23.19 -14.29 -13.17
C GLY A 656 22.35 -15.43 -12.56
N TRP A 657 22.96 -16.59 -12.27
CA TRP A 657 22.26 -17.84 -11.97
C TRP A 657 23.03 -18.73 -10.98
N THR A 658 22.47 -18.94 -9.78
CA THR A 658 22.89 -19.84 -8.68
C THR A 658 22.34 -21.27 -8.73
N TYR A 659 23.13 -22.34 -8.76
CA TYR A 659 22.67 -23.68 -8.37
C TYR A 659 23.34 -24.11 -7.06
N THR A 660 22.56 -24.39 -6.00
CA THR A 660 23.08 -24.72 -4.66
C THR A 660 22.78 -26.16 -4.22
N GLY A 661 22.27 -27.02 -5.09
CA GLY A 661 21.93 -28.41 -4.76
C GLY A 661 23.11 -29.40 -4.92
N ASN A 662 23.12 -30.46 -4.11
CA ASN A 662 24.21 -31.44 -4.03
C ASN A 662 24.20 -32.51 -5.16
N GLN A 663 23.25 -32.44 -6.10
CA GLN A 663 22.97 -33.46 -7.11
C GLN A 663 22.40 -32.81 -8.37
N LEU A 664 23.09 -32.88 -9.52
CA LEU A 664 22.50 -32.50 -10.80
C LEU A 664 21.18 -33.26 -10.99
N LEU A 665 20.06 -32.57 -10.96
CA LEU A 665 18.74 -33.19 -11.11
C LEU A 665 18.59 -33.57 -12.59
N PRO A 666 18.48 -34.86 -12.94
CA PRO A 666 18.33 -35.27 -14.35
C PRO A 666 17.06 -34.71 -15.03
N ASN A 667 16.18 -34.05 -14.26
CA ASN A 667 14.86 -33.60 -14.68
C ASN A 667 14.72 -32.06 -14.75
N VAL A 668 15.82 -31.29 -14.80
CA VAL A 668 15.76 -29.82 -14.96
C VAL A 668 16.46 -29.38 -16.25
N ILE A 669 15.72 -28.72 -17.14
CA ILE A 669 16.22 -28.17 -18.41
C ILE A 669 16.68 -26.72 -18.20
N PHE A 670 17.91 -26.42 -18.58
CA PHE A 670 18.48 -25.07 -18.62
C PHE A 670 18.81 -24.68 -20.06
N ALA A 671 18.17 -23.65 -20.62
CA ALA A 671 18.38 -23.26 -22.02
C ALA A 671 18.34 -21.74 -22.24
N ASN A 672 19.26 -21.20 -23.04
CA ASN A 672 19.16 -19.83 -23.60
C ASN A 672 18.95 -18.70 -22.58
N ASN A 673 19.52 -18.77 -21.37
CA ASN A 673 19.50 -17.66 -20.40
C ASN A 673 20.76 -16.77 -20.59
N THR A 674 20.60 -15.45 -20.59
CA THR A 674 21.74 -14.51 -20.63
C THR A 674 22.36 -14.34 -19.23
N GLY A 675 23.61 -13.86 -19.12
CA GLY A 675 24.29 -13.68 -17.81
C GLY A 675 24.73 -14.99 -17.11
N ARG A 676 24.68 -16.14 -17.81
CA ARG A 676 25.19 -17.42 -17.32
C ARG A 676 26.73 -17.40 -17.34
N ASN A 677 27.35 -17.48 -16.17
CA ASN A 677 28.75 -17.91 -16.11
C ASN A 677 28.79 -19.36 -16.60
N GLY A 678 29.48 -19.60 -17.72
CA GLY A 678 29.54 -20.92 -18.34
C GLY A 678 28.24 -21.30 -19.04
N ASN A 679 28.09 -20.85 -20.28
CA ASN A 679 27.70 -21.80 -21.32
C ASN A 679 28.43 -23.13 -21.01
N ARG A 680 27.69 -24.20 -20.68
CA ARG A 680 28.23 -25.58 -20.66
C ARG A 680 28.51 -26.04 -22.11
N SER A 681 29.07 -25.12 -22.88
CA SER A 681 29.46 -25.29 -24.25
C SER A 681 30.92 -25.69 -24.22
N GLU A 682 31.21 -26.73 -25.00
CA GLU A 682 32.54 -27.09 -25.41
C GLU A 682 33.31 -25.82 -25.85
N THR A 683 34.51 -25.63 -25.31
CA THR A 683 35.42 -24.55 -25.71
C THR A 683 36.57 -25.15 -26.48
N ILE A 684 36.99 -24.49 -27.56
CA ILE A 684 38.01 -24.99 -28.47
C ILE A 684 38.94 -23.86 -28.90
N SER A 685 40.25 -24.14 -28.90
CA SER A 685 41.27 -23.34 -29.56
C SER A 685 41.76 -24.09 -30.79
N VAL A 686 41.82 -23.44 -31.96
CA VAL A 686 42.22 -24.03 -33.24
C VAL A 686 43.21 -23.10 -33.94
N LEU A 687 44.37 -23.61 -34.34
CA LEU A 687 45.32 -22.83 -35.11
C LEU A 687 44.77 -22.56 -36.53
N ALA A 688 44.51 -21.29 -36.83
CA ALA A 688 44.03 -20.85 -38.14
C ALA A 688 45.13 -20.90 -39.24
N ALA A 689 46.40 -20.83 -38.85
CA ALA A 689 47.56 -20.88 -39.73
C ALA A 689 48.71 -21.68 -39.10
N ASP A 690 49.68 -22.07 -39.93
CA ASP A 690 50.91 -22.70 -39.44
C ASP A 690 51.66 -21.72 -38.51
N ARG A 691 52.12 -22.22 -37.36
CA ARG A 691 52.84 -21.45 -36.35
C ARG A 691 54.24 -22.00 -36.18
N ALA A 692 55.24 -21.13 -36.27
CA ALA A 692 56.62 -21.50 -35.98
C ALA A 692 56.81 -21.67 -34.46
N GLY A 693 57.40 -22.80 -34.06
CA GLY A 693 58.03 -22.95 -32.75
C GLY A 693 59.48 -22.48 -32.77
N ALA A 694 60.22 -22.81 -31.71
CA ALA A 694 61.63 -22.49 -31.56
C ALA A 694 62.48 -23.78 -31.46
N ASP A 695 63.73 -23.70 -31.94
CA ASP A 695 64.74 -24.76 -31.81
C ASP A 695 65.36 -24.74 -30.41
N VAL A 696 64.58 -25.17 -29.41
CA VAL A 696 64.94 -25.12 -27.98
C VAL A 696 64.46 -26.39 -27.26
N ALA A 697 65.09 -26.69 -26.12
CA ALA A 697 64.69 -27.78 -25.21
C ALA A 697 63.69 -27.34 -24.12
N THR A 698 63.42 -26.03 -24.01
CA THR A 698 62.46 -25.48 -23.05
C THR A 698 61.03 -25.71 -23.53
N VAL A 699 60.09 -25.72 -22.59
CA VAL A 699 58.64 -25.85 -22.86
C VAL A 699 58.14 -24.75 -23.80
N GLN A 700 57.25 -25.13 -24.71
CA GLN A 700 56.64 -24.23 -25.70
C GLN A 700 55.12 -24.41 -25.71
N ASN A 701 54.37 -23.30 -25.83
CA ASN A 701 52.91 -23.35 -25.98
C ASN A 701 52.55 -23.88 -27.37
N VAL A 702 51.48 -24.65 -27.49
CA VAL A 702 50.98 -25.14 -28.80
C VAL A 702 50.32 -24.01 -29.59
N PHE A 703 49.57 -23.14 -28.91
CA PHE A 703 48.84 -22.02 -29.49
C PHE A 703 49.57 -20.69 -29.26
N ALA A 704 49.12 -19.62 -29.93
CA ALA A 704 49.66 -18.27 -29.72
C ALA A 704 49.18 -17.69 -28.37
N SER A 705 49.86 -16.67 -27.84
CA SER A 705 49.55 -16.05 -26.55
C SER A 705 48.14 -15.45 -26.41
N THR A 706 47.43 -15.30 -27.52
CA THR A 706 46.03 -14.85 -27.56
C THR A 706 45.03 -16.00 -27.50
N GLU A 707 45.50 -17.25 -27.57
CA GLU A 707 44.70 -18.46 -27.82
C GLU A 707 45.16 -19.69 -27.01
N ASP A 708 46.17 -19.54 -26.14
CA ASP A 708 46.82 -20.62 -25.39
C ASP A 708 46.39 -20.71 -23.92
N GLU A 709 45.79 -19.66 -23.36
CA GLU A 709 45.27 -19.66 -21.99
C GLU A 709 43.77 -19.98 -21.94
N LEU A 710 43.44 -21.16 -21.43
CA LEU A 710 42.07 -21.55 -21.11
C LEU A 710 41.81 -21.33 -19.63
N THR A 711 40.80 -20.51 -19.28
CA THR A 711 40.36 -20.38 -17.88
C THR A 711 39.43 -21.53 -17.49
N VAL A 712 39.69 -22.18 -16.35
CA VAL A 712 38.89 -23.28 -15.79
C VAL A 712 38.43 -22.94 -14.36
N ASP A 713 37.25 -23.43 -14.02
CA ASP A 713 36.57 -23.19 -12.74
C ASP A 713 37.08 -24.11 -11.63
N ALA A 714 36.95 -23.65 -10.39
CA ALA A 714 37.24 -24.45 -9.20
C ALA A 714 36.26 -25.63 -9.06
N GLU A 715 36.66 -26.65 -8.31
CA GLU A 715 35.82 -27.81 -7.98
C GLU A 715 35.08 -28.46 -9.17
N THR A 716 35.70 -28.49 -10.35
CA THR A 716 35.06 -28.92 -11.62
C THR A 716 35.86 -30.03 -12.32
N THR A 717 35.14 -30.99 -12.90
CA THR A 717 35.68 -32.08 -13.74
C THR A 717 35.44 -31.75 -15.20
N TYR A 718 36.46 -31.93 -16.04
CA TYR A 718 36.46 -31.62 -17.46
C TYR A 718 36.81 -32.85 -18.30
N GLU A 719 36.08 -33.08 -19.39
CA GLU A 719 36.50 -33.94 -20.50
C GLU A 719 37.26 -33.09 -21.52
N PHE A 720 38.33 -33.62 -22.12
CA PHE A 720 39.08 -32.92 -23.15
C PHE A 720 39.52 -33.82 -24.31
N GLU A 721 39.76 -33.18 -25.45
CA GLU A 721 40.29 -33.76 -26.68
C GLU A 721 41.30 -32.78 -27.30
N ALA A 722 42.43 -33.28 -27.78
CA ALA A 722 43.44 -32.46 -28.44
C ALA A 722 44.00 -33.15 -29.68
N GLN A 723 44.40 -32.36 -30.67
CA GLN A 723 45.19 -32.83 -31.81
C GLN A 723 46.31 -31.84 -32.09
N TYR A 724 47.56 -32.28 -31.99
CA TYR A 724 48.73 -31.48 -32.33
C TYR A 724 49.42 -32.10 -33.54
N MET A 725 49.57 -31.31 -34.59
CA MET A 725 50.29 -31.68 -35.80
C MET A 725 51.54 -30.79 -35.88
N LEU A 726 52.73 -31.39 -35.91
CA LEU A 726 53.98 -30.65 -36.00
C LEU A 726 54.82 -31.21 -37.15
N SER A 727 55.56 -30.35 -37.84
CA SER A 727 56.56 -30.77 -38.82
C SER A 727 57.89 -30.08 -38.56
N ARG A 728 59.00 -30.78 -38.78
CA ARG A 728 60.35 -30.22 -38.76
C ARG A 728 61.08 -30.64 -40.04
N ALA A 729 61.75 -29.69 -40.69
CA ALA A 729 62.36 -29.90 -42.00
C ALA A 729 63.91 -29.96 -41.98
N ALA A 730 64.55 -29.68 -40.85
CA ALA A 730 66.01 -29.72 -40.67
C ALA A 730 66.41 -30.01 -39.22
N GLY A 731 67.63 -30.56 -39.01
CA GLY A 731 68.25 -30.82 -37.70
C GLY A 731 68.43 -32.31 -37.38
N THR A 732 69.56 -32.72 -36.81
CA THR A 732 69.88 -34.14 -36.55
C THR A 732 70.25 -34.43 -35.09
N THR A 733 70.11 -33.45 -34.20
CA THR A 733 70.37 -33.62 -32.76
C THR A 733 69.39 -34.63 -32.18
N SER A 734 69.86 -35.57 -31.36
CA SER A 734 68.98 -36.56 -30.71
C SER A 734 68.02 -35.89 -29.72
N HIS A 735 66.71 -36.09 -29.90
CA HIS A 735 65.66 -35.52 -29.06
C HIS A 735 64.45 -36.46 -28.96
N THR A 736 63.65 -36.28 -27.93
CA THR A 736 62.31 -36.89 -27.76
C THR A 736 61.26 -35.79 -27.70
N PHE A 737 60.02 -36.08 -28.10
CA PHE A 737 58.88 -35.16 -28.02
C PHE A 737 57.99 -35.52 -26.84
N ALA A 738 57.53 -34.50 -26.11
CA ALA A 738 56.62 -34.62 -24.98
C ALA A 738 55.48 -33.60 -25.06
N THR A 739 54.32 -33.93 -24.48
CA THR A 739 53.20 -33.00 -24.25
C THR A 739 53.03 -32.73 -22.76
N LEU A 740 52.52 -31.55 -22.42
CA LEU A 740 52.23 -31.14 -21.04
C LEU A 740 51.17 -30.04 -20.99
N PHE A 741 50.74 -29.71 -19.77
CA PHE A 741 49.82 -28.61 -19.49
C PHE A 741 50.46 -27.65 -18.50
N GLY A 742 50.59 -26.38 -18.89
CA GLY A 742 50.97 -25.28 -18.01
C GLY A 742 49.76 -24.53 -17.44
N GLY A 743 50.00 -23.36 -16.84
CA GLY A 743 48.97 -22.48 -16.30
C GLY A 743 48.92 -22.46 -14.77
N THR A 744 47.88 -21.84 -14.21
CA THR A 744 47.72 -21.58 -12.77
C THR A 744 46.67 -22.45 -12.08
N ALA A 745 45.90 -23.25 -12.83
CA ALA A 745 44.87 -24.12 -12.25
C ALA A 745 45.48 -25.28 -11.45
N THR A 746 44.90 -25.58 -10.28
CA THR A 746 45.33 -26.74 -9.48
C THR A 746 44.59 -28.00 -9.93
N ILE A 747 45.19 -28.72 -10.88
CA ILE A 747 44.71 -30.02 -11.36
C ILE A 747 45.04 -31.10 -10.32
N THR A 748 44.01 -31.72 -9.73
CA THR A 748 44.20 -32.77 -8.70
C THR A 748 44.41 -34.15 -9.29
N THR A 749 43.76 -34.45 -10.42
CA THR A 749 43.96 -35.69 -11.18
C THR A 749 43.79 -35.39 -12.66
N ILE A 750 44.53 -36.11 -13.50
CA ILE A 750 44.37 -36.09 -14.95
C ILE A 750 44.71 -37.47 -15.48
N ASP A 751 43.82 -38.04 -16.28
CA ASP A 751 43.98 -39.36 -16.87
C ASP A 751 43.56 -39.28 -18.34
N TYR A 752 44.49 -39.59 -19.25
CA TYR A 752 44.24 -39.53 -20.69
C TYR A 752 45.07 -40.52 -21.48
N ILE A 753 44.55 -40.88 -22.66
CA ILE A 753 45.28 -41.64 -23.66
C ILE A 753 45.92 -40.66 -24.65
N ALA A 754 47.21 -40.82 -24.87
CA ALA A 754 47.98 -40.12 -25.90
C ALA A 754 48.27 -41.10 -27.05
N GLU A 755 47.73 -40.85 -28.23
CA GLU A 755 48.06 -41.57 -29.45
C GLU A 755 49.01 -40.72 -30.30
N ILE A 756 50.09 -41.32 -30.80
CA ILE A 756 51.13 -40.59 -31.52
C ILE A 756 51.66 -41.36 -32.73
N SER A 757 51.90 -40.64 -33.81
CA SER A 757 52.69 -41.08 -34.96
C SER A 757 53.81 -40.09 -35.24
N ASN A 758 54.99 -40.60 -35.60
CA ASN A 758 56.18 -39.78 -35.84
C ASN A 758 57.05 -40.27 -37.03
N PRO A 759 56.55 -40.25 -38.28
CA PRO A 759 57.34 -40.62 -39.45
C PRO A 759 58.49 -39.64 -39.75
N THR A 760 59.50 -40.16 -40.44
CA THR A 760 60.50 -39.35 -41.14
C THR A 760 59.96 -39.01 -42.53
N GLY A 761 59.43 -37.80 -42.69
CA GLY A 761 58.78 -37.35 -43.93
C GLY A 761 57.28 -37.70 -44.01
N ASP A 762 56.65 -37.41 -45.14
CA ASP A 762 55.22 -37.66 -45.38
C ASP A 762 54.98 -39.12 -45.81
N VAL A 763 55.16 -40.04 -44.88
CA VAL A 763 55.03 -41.49 -45.09
C VAL A 763 54.18 -42.13 -44.00
N LEU A 764 53.57 -43.27 -44.30
CA LEU A 764 52.80 -44.04 -43.31
C LEU A 764 53.71 -44.54 -42.18
N SER A 765 53.25 -44.46 -40.94
CA SER A 765 53.95 -44.95 -39.75
C SER A 765 53.03 -45.67 -38.77
N ALA A 766 53.60 -46.50 -37.91
CA ALA A 766 52.88 -47.11 -36.81
C ALA A 766 52.31 -46.05 -35.85
N LEU A 767 51.09 -46.28 -35.38
CA LEU A 767 50.47 -45.52 -34.29
C LEU A 767 50.88 -46.14 -32.96
N GLN A 768 51.42 -45.32 -32.06
CA GLN A 768 51.78 -45.71 -30.69
C GLN A 768 50.79 -45.08 -29.71
N SER A 769 50.55 -45.73 -28.57
CA SER A 769 49.61 -45.24 -27.55
C SER A 769 50.24 -45.33 -26.16
N LEU A 770 50.02 -44.32 -25.33
CA LEU A 770 50.47 -44.23 -23.94
C LEU A 770 49.34 -43.74 -23.04
N HIS A 771 49.18 -44.36 -21.86
CA HIS A 771 48.32 -43.86 -20.80
C HIS A 771 49.09 -42.90 -19.90
N VAL A 772 48.57 -41.68 -19.70
CA VAL A 772 49.21 -40.64 -18.91
C VAL A 772 48.31 -40.25 -17.75
N THR A 773 48.89 -40.20 -16.54
CA THR A 773 48.17 -40.02 -15.26
C THR A 773 48.60 -38.76 -14.48
N ALA A 774 49.40 -37.88 -15.09
CA ALA A 774 49.92 -36.67 -14.46
C ALA A 774 49.98 -35.49 -15.44
N ALA A 775 49.83 -34.27 -14.91
CA ALA A 775 49.88 -33.01 -15.67
C ALA A 775 51.33 -32.52 -15.91
N THR A 776 52.32 -33.41 -15.84
CA THR A 776 53.73 -33.13 -16.11
C THR A 776 54.09 -33.54 -17.55
N ALA A 777 55.31 -33.22 -18.01
CA ALA A 777 55.80 -33.65 -19.31
C ALA A 777 55.72 -35.18 -19.52
N ALA A 778 54.89 -35.60 -20.47
CA ALA A 778 54.74 -36.97 -20.90
C ALA A 778 55.51 -37.18 -22.19
N VAL A 779 56.60 -37.95 -22.15
CA VAL A 779 57.43 -38.26 -23.33
C VAL A 779 56.70 -39.28 -24.20
N LEU A 780 56.38 -38.89 -25.44
CA LEU A 780 55.54 -39.67 -26.35
C LEU A 780 56.31 -40.34 -27.50
N THR A 781 57.54 -39.89 -27.79
CA THR A 781 58.38 -40.51 -28.84
C THR A 781 59.66 -41.09 -28.25
N ALA A 782 60.20 -42.11 -28.92
CA ALA A 782 61.60 -42.49 -28.75
C ALA A 782 62.53 -41.37 -29.25
N ALA A 783 63.82 -41.48 -28.93
CA ALA A 783 64.82 -40.52 -29.38
C ALA A 783 64.97 -40.57 -30.90
N ASN A 784 64.87 -39.41 -31.55
CA ASN A 784 64.91 -39.23 -32.99
C ASN A 784 66.13 -38.38 -33.40
N THR A 785 66.85 -38.79 -34.44
CA THR A 785 68.00 -38.06 -35.03
C THR A 785 67.78 -37.74 -36.52
N SER A 786 66.60 -38.04 -37.07
CA SER A 786 66.27 -37.77 -38.46
C SER A 786 66.27 -36.27 -38.76
N ALA A 787 66.72 -35.90 -39.96
CA ALA A 787 66.71 -34.52 -40.44
C ALA A 787 65.29 -33.92 -40.54
N THR A 788 64.28 -34.77 -40.74
CA THR A 788 62.88 -34.40 -40.88
C THR A 788 62.01 -35.18 -39.91
N GLU A 789 60.92 -34.57 -39.47
CA GLU A 789 59.98 -35.14 -38.51
C GLU A 789 58.56 -34.67 -38.83
N TYR A 790 57.57 -35.55 -38.71
CA TYR A 790 56.15 -35.18 -38.79
C TYR A 790 55.39 -35.84 -37.66
N ILE A 791 54.98 -35.08 -36.65
CA ILE A 791 54.30 -35.59 -35.46
C ILE A 791 52.80 -35.36 -35.59
N ILE A 792 52.00 -36.40 -35.40
CA ILE A 792 50.57 -36.28 -35.13
C ILE A 792 50.32 -36.86 -33.74
N CYS A 793 49.88 -36.02 -32.81
CA CYS A 793 49.55 -36.40 -31.45
C CYS A 793 48.07 -36.14 -31.19
N LYS A 794 47.34 -37.14 -30.70
CA LYS A 794 45.95 -37.02 -30.26
C LYS A 794 45.84 -37.34 -28.78
N LEU A 795 45.20 -36.48 -28.02
CA LEU A 795 45.01 -36.65 -26.57
C LEU A 795 43.51 -36.73 -26.29
N ARG A 796 43.09 -37.66 -25.44
CA ARG A 796 41.69 -37.72 -24.96
C ARG A 796 41.62 -38.22 -23.53
N GLY A 797 40.93 -37.48 -22.67
CA GLY A 797 40.80 -37.89 -21.27
C GLY A 797 40.00 -36.92 -20.40
N VAL A 798 40.21 -37.04 -19.09
CA VAL A 798 39.50 -36.28 -18.06
C VAL A 798 40.50 -35.68 -17.08
N PHE A 799 40.26 -34.44 -16.66
CA PHE A 799 41.00 -33.83 -15.56
C PHE A 799 40.05 -33.18 -14.54
N ARG A 800 40.54 -33.04 -13.31
CA ARG A 800 39.78 -32.53 -12.17
C ARG A 800 40.50 -31.32 -11.56
N VAL A 801 39.77 -30.23 -11.33
CA VAL A 801 40.30 -28.95 -10.85
C VAL A 801 39.78 -28.67 -9.44
N SER A 802 40.69 -28.31 -8.53
CA SER A 802 40.34 -27.92 -7.16
C SER A 802 40.31 -26.41 -6.95
N THR A 803 41.27 -25.69 -7.55
CA THR A 803 41.35 -24.22 -7.50
C THR A 803 41.29 -23.70 -8.93
N ALA A 804 40.44 -22.70 -9.16
CA ALA A 804 40.30 -22.05 -10.47
C ALA A 804 41.64 -21.47 -10.95
N GLY A 805 41.82 -21.37 -12.26
CA GLY A 805 43.04 -20.82 -12.87
C GLY A 805 43.08 -21.06 -14.37
N THR A 806 44.27 -20.93 -14.97
CA THR A 806 44.48 -21.20 -16.40
C THR A 806 45.05 -22.59 -16.65
N VAL A 807 44.73 -23.16 -17.80
CA VAL A 807 45.33 -24.37 -18.37
C VAL A 807 45.92 -24.00 -19.74
N ILE A 808 47.18 -24.32 -19.97
CA ILE A 808 47.93 -23.95 -21.19
C ILE A 808 48.43 -25.22 -21.89
N PRO A 809 47.91 -25.59 -23.07
CA PRO A 809 48.42 -26.74 -23.82
C PRO A 809 49.84 -26.50 -24.35
N GLN A 810 50.75 -27.41 -24.04
CA GLN A 810 52.19 -27.24 -24.28
C GLN A 810 52.84 -28.51 -24.86
N PHE A 811 54.00 -28.31 -25.48
CA PHE A 811 54.91 -29.38 -25.89
C PHE A 811 56.35 -29.06 -25.50
N GLN A 812 57.21 -30.07 -25.48
CA GLN A 812 58.62 -29.94 -25.15
C GLN A 812 59.48 -30.96 -25.89
N TYR A 813 60.66 -30.55 -26.33
CA TYR A 813 61.72 -31.46 -26.75
C TYR A 813 62.73 -31.69 -25.62
N SER A 814 63.28 -32.91 -25.50
CA SER A 814 64.33 -33.18 -24.49
C SER A 814 65.68 -32.51 -24.79
N ALA A 815 65.92 -32.10 -26.04
CA ALA A 815 67.06 -31.30 -26.48
C ALA A 815 66.64 -30.45 -27.69
N ALA A 816 67.37 -29.37 -28.00
CA ALA A 816 67.12 -28.59 -29.22
C ALA A 816 67.38 -29.48 -30.46
N PRO A 817 66.37 -29.76 -31.31
CA PRO A 817 66.49 -30.74 -32.39
C PRO A 817 67.41 -30.32 -33.55
N GLY A 818 67.86 -29.06 -33.60
CA GLY A 818 68.70 -28.50 -34.65
C GLY A 818 67.91 -27.87 -35.81
N GLY A 819 66.61 -27.62 -35.59
CA GLY A 819 65.73 -26.91 -36.51
C GLY A 819 64.36 -26.65 -35.89
N ALA A 820 63.82 -25.45 -36.10
CA ALA A 820 62.56 -25.05 -35.48
C ALA A 820 61.37 -25.90 -35.99
N PRO A 821 60.51 -26.42 -35.09
CA PRO A 821 59.30 -27.11 -35.50
C PRO A 821 58.27 -26.10 -36.04
N THR A 822 57.36 -26.57 -36.88
CA THR A 822 56.16 -25.83 -37.31
C THR A 822 54.93 -26.58 -36.81
N ILE A 823 54.16 -25.98 -35.91
CA ILE A 823 52.84 -26.48 -35.54
C ILE A 823 51.88 -26.15 -36.70
N LYS A 824 51.20 -27.16 -37.22
CA LYS A 824 50.35 -27.04 -38.40
C LYS A 824 48.98 -26.47 -38.05
N ARG A 825 48.43 -25.70 -39.00
CA ARG A 825 47.03 -25.28 -38.98
C ARG A 825 46.09 -26.47 -38.74
N ASN A 826 44.95 -26.20 -38.11
CA ASN A 826 43.97 -27.19 -37.64
C ASN A 826 44.45 -28.10 -36.50
N SER A 827 45.61 -27.82 -35.88
CA SER A 827 45.86 -28.33 -34.53
C SER A 827 44.88 -27.68 -33.56
N PHE A 828 44.32 -28.43 -32.61
CA PHE A 828 43.31 -27.93 -31.69
C PHE A 828 43.40 -28.51 -30.28
N PHE A 829 42.83 -27.78 -29.33
CA PHE A 829 42.58 -28.25 -27.97
C PHE A 829 41.15 -27.88 -27.60
N LYS A 830 40.39 -28.88 -27.14
CA LYS A 830 38.95 -28.80 -26.91
C LYS A 830 38.63 -29.33 -25.52
N VAL A 831 37.81 -28.62 -24.77
CA VAL A 831 37.45 -29.00 -23.40
C VAL A 831 35.96 -28.78 -23.13
N LYS A 832 35.37 -29.61 -22.28
CA LYS A 832 33.97 -29.52 -21.86
C LYS A 832 33.84 -29.83 -20.36
N PRO A 833 33.18 -28.96 -19.57
CA PRO A 833 32.85 -29.28 -18.19
C PRO A 833 31.81 -30.39 -18.13
N ILE A 834 32.06 -31.44 -17.34
CA ILE A 834 31.19 -32.62 -17.24
C ILE A 834 30.60 -32.84 -15.84
N GLY A 835 31.09 -32.16 -14.80
CA GLY A 835 30.51 -32.24 -13.45
C GLY A 835 31.40 -31.59 -12.37
N LEU A 836 31.05 -31.78 -11.09
CA LEU A 836 31.89 -31.36 -9.96
C LEU A 836 33.17 -32.20 -9.88
N ARG A 837 34.19 -31.73 -9.15
CA ARG A 837 35.47 -32.44 -8.91
C ARG A 837 35.28 -33.83 -8.29
N THR A 838 34.18 -34.09 -7.60
CA THR A 838 33.87 -35.40 -6.98
C THR A 838 33.00 -36.31 -7.85
N MET A 839 32.64 -35.87 -9.07
CA MET A 839 31.73 -36.61 -9.94
C MET A 839 32.25 -38.02 -10.27
N VAL A 840 31.39 -39.02 -10.11
CA VAL A 840 31.66 -40.42 -10.49
C VAL A 840 30.73 -40.92 -11.60
N ALA A 841 29.61 -40.23 -11.84
CA ALA A 841 28.63 -40.54 -12.90
C ALA A 841 27.89 -39.28 -13.36
N ASN A 842 27.39 -39.30 -14.60
CA ASN A 842 26.52 -38.27 -15.17
C ASN A 842 25.33 -38.92 -15.89
N GLY A 843 24.11 -38.69 -15.42
CA GLY A 843 22.89 -39.35 -15.90
C GLY A 843 22.45 -40.53 -15.03
N ALA A 844 21.47 -41.30 -15.49
CA ALA A 844 20.87 -42.42 -14.75
C ALA A 844 21.73 -43.70 -14.83
N TRP A 845 22.95 -43.62 -14.31
CA TRP A 845 23.86 -44.76 -14.17
C TRP A 845 23.73 -45.32 -12.75
N SER A 846 23.39 -46.61 -12.63
CA SER A 846 23.24 -47.34 -11.37
C SER A 846 24.49 -48.13 -11.01
#